data_AF-A0A9Q0B5T6-F1
#
_entry.id   AF-A0A9Q0B5T6-F1
#
_cell.length_a   1.000
_cell.length_b   1.000
_cell.length_c   1.000
_cell.angle_alpha   90.00
_cell.angle_beta   90.00
_cell.angle_gamma   90.00
#
_symmetry.space_group_name_H-M   'P 1'
#
loop_
_entity.id
_entity.type
_entity.pdbx_description
1 polymer ?
#
loop_
_entity_poly.entity_id
_entity_poly.type
_entity_poly.pdbx_seq_one_letter_code
_entity_poly.pdbx_strand_id
1 'polypeptide(L)'
;MCNDDNNSPTPQPPPAGAIAADEFTDDNSSLNGGSIASSTSTVAASILESRLENGRTYHKYKEGSMITRNHLRLYKTNRCRARYWAPNDEREKDRLDLVHNLYLLTFDYYLGTAPPTREDSKVGRVLDVGTGTGLWAIEFGEDHPEAEVTGVDLSASQPNFVPPNVRFEIDDIEEPWTFSEPFDYIHSRMMKGSIRDWKKFLQSSFDNLNPGGYLELNDIDFFPLSDDNTIPEDSKLMKAFGYCFEALEKMGSPFEEFSRFETLLAEVGFEDIQVQRFKWPTNTWPKDKKHKDLGEWNLENLSPNLDGLLMAPLTRALDMSQAEVHVIAMEARKELADRQIHAYFNVYDSPDPPNNLFRRLLARSSNLLPLLLGCSDIRQMRASNILLLQGATLLTGTALASSSSINRRADISSCKLPATNGVFFSSGFGYKYDCAPSKGTVNAILIFIDFPDQTASEASPQEVYDLLIPQAQQWFNTSSYGQLSLNITADTSRFYRMPKNAAEYNFVRPLSQQAHYAYVQDALEQWLDVTNTPVPRVNSTEGPLTDIFYVIPTRNATNIELSAALTGGAYTKNVNYIARKAVTMGIDTFDWWGYKAVNHETGHAFCLPDLYPIPTGYTGMYAGNWDMMANVGASSPDYFAWDKWRLGWLTDDQVECVVTSAAPFNGSNITSSTTHKLTPLETMGGMKAVVVKHNATMALVAEVRSREGNNLNSCTTGVLLYTVATDLSTGEGPIRVLDGNPGWGTTSCINDELDNAPLSLNSGGASAYTSTDLGVTVTVVEQDGDDYTIRIDVS
;
A
#
# COMPACT_ATOMS: atom_id res chain seq x y z
N MET A 1 -1.66 19.02 68.74
CA MET A 1 -2.32 20.33 68.92
C MET A 1 -2.70 20.87 67.55
N CYS A 2 -3.62 21.82 67.50
CA CYS A 2 -4.53 22.04 66.37
C CYS A 2 -4.02 22.99 65.27
N ASN A 3 -4.55 22.75 64.06
CA ASN A 3 -5.13 23.71 63.11
C ASN A 3 -4.30 24.75 62.30
N ASP A 4 -4.45 24.59 60.98
CA ASP A 4 -5.01 25.55 59.99
C ASP A 4 -4.14 26.57 59.19
N ASP A 5 -4.25 26.35 57.86
CA ASP A 5 -4.56 27.30 56.77
C ASP A 5 -3.51 28.14 56.00
N ASN A 6 -3.24 27.64 54.79
CA ASN A 6 -3.39 28.29 53.47
C ASN A 6 -2.75 29.68 53.18
N ASN A 7 -1.73 29.70 52.29
CA ASN A 7 -1.99 30.05 50.88
C ASN A 7 -0.84 29.69 49.89
N SER A 8 -1.24 29.43 48.64
CA SER A 8 -0.53 29.06 47.40
C SER A 8 0.93 29.47 47.15
N PRO A 9 1.78 28.58 46.57
CA PRO A 9 2.99 28.93 45.81
C PRO A 9 2.76 28.95 44.29
N THR A 10 3.59 29.72 43.59
CA THR A 10 3.65 29.90 42.12
C THR A 10 4.21 28.68 41.35
N PRO A 11 4.03 28.59 40.02
CA PRO A 11 4.37 27.38 39.24
C PRO A 11 5.88 27.15 39.11
N GLN A 12 6.30 25.89 39.14
CA GLN A 12 7.58 25.43 38.60
C GLN A 12 7.41 24.99 37.13
N PRO A 13 8.44 25.12 36.28
CA PRO A 13 8.42 24.60 34.91
C PRO A 13 8.51 23.06 34.88
N PRO A 14 7.98 22.39 33.83
CA PRO A 14 7.99 20.94 33.72
C PRO A 14 9.37 20.37 33.32
N PRO A 15 9.60 19.04 33.49
CA PRO A 15 10.81 18.36 33.03
C PRO A 15 10.90 18.29 31.50
N ALA A 16 12.12 18.21 30.96
CA ALA A 16 12.36 18.09 29.53
C ALA A 16 12.01 16.68 28.99
N GLY A 17 11.32 16.61 27.84
CA GLY A 17 11.09 15.34 27.10
C GLY A 17 9.67 15.08 26.59
N ALA A 18 8.68 15.92 26.88
CA ALA A 18 7.29 15.72 26.42
C ALA A 18 7.06 16.27 24.99
N ILE A 19 6.34 15.51 24.15
CA ILE A 19 5.94 15.96 22.80
C ILE A 19 4.82 17.01 22.91
N ALA A 20 5.03 18.18 22.29
CA ALA A 20 4.02 19.21 22.08
C ALA A 20 4.01 19.61 20.60
N ALA A 21 2.89 20.14 20.10
CA ALA A 21 2.70 20.32 18.65
C ALA A 21 3.39 21.59 18.08
N ASP A 22 4.29 21.33 17.13
CA ASP A 22 4.75 22.07 15.92
C ASP A 22 5.12 23.58 15.94
N GLU A 23 6.31 23.90 15.39
CA GLU A 23 6.59 24.92 14.34
C GLU A 23 8.08 24.84 13.85
N PHE A 24 8.40 25.34 12.64
CA PHE A 24 9.31 24.70 11.64
C PHE A 24 10.64 25.41 11.19
N THR A 25 11.42 24.74 10.31
CA THR A 25 12.44 25.20 9.29
C THR A 25 13.93 25.41 9.66
N ASP A 26 14.98 25.21 8.81
CA ASP A 26 15.22 24.46 7.53
C ASP A 26 16.75 24.47 7.13
N ASP A 27 17.18 23.57 6.22
CA ASP A 27 18.22 23.70 5.14
C ASP A 27 19.77 23.81 5.43
N ASN A 28 20.75 23.38 4.58
CA ASN A 28 20.87 22.56 3.33
C ASN A 28 22.36 22.44 2.82
N SER A 29 22.73 21.46 1.93
CA SER A 29 23.80 21.45 0.85
C SER A 29 25.34 21.39 1.16
N SER A 30 26.30 20.96 0.29
CA SER A 30 26.38 20.06 -0.92
C SER A 30 27.80 19.70 -1.52
N LEU A 31 27.92 18.56 -2.25
CA LEU A 31 28.82 18.11 -3.38
C LEU A 31 30.20 17.31 -3.25
N ASN A 32 30.21 16.10 -3.90
CA ASN A 32 31.04 15.63 -5.08
C ASN A 32 32.36 14.78 -4.98
N GLY A 33 32.31 13.57 -5.60
CA GLY A 33 32.94 13.09 -6.87
C GLY A 33 34.21 12.19 -6.90
N GLY A 34 34.16 10.97 -7.51
CA GLY A 34 35.33 10.17 -7.98
C GLY A 34 35.51 8.65 -7.61
N SER A 35 35.04 7.73 -8.48
CA SER A 35 35.21 6.24 -8.48
C SER A 35 36.64 5.64 -8.65
N ILE A 36 36.90 4.43 -8.08
CA ILE A 36 37.75 3.33 -8.63
C ILE A 36 37.15 1.94 -8.25
N ALA A 37 37.29 0.90 -9.09
CA ALA A 37 36.70 -0.44 -8.89
C ALA A 37 37.65 -1.53 -8.29
N SER A 38 37.07 -2.56 -7.66
CA SER A 38 37.77 -3.75 -7.12
C SER A 38 37.01 -5.07 -7.39
N SER A 39 37.68 -6.23 -7.19
CA SER A 39 37.32 -7.54 -7.75
C SER A 39 36.50 -8.46 -6.84
N THR A 40 35.32 -8.90 -7.30
CA THR A 40 34.49 -9.93 -6.67
C THR A 40 34.27 -11.15 -7.58
N SER A 41 34.02 -12.33 -7.00
CA SER A 41 33.78 -13.58 -7.74
C SER A 41 32.28 -13.87 -7.92
N THR A 42 31.89 -14.40 -9.08
CA THR A 42 30.48 -14.67 -9.43
C THR A 42 29.76 -15.65 -8.49
N VAL A 43 28.55 -15.29 -8.08
CA VAL A 43 27.67 -16.06 -7.17
C VAL A 43 27.26 -17.42 -7.77
N ALA A 44 27.28 -18.47 -6.95
CA ALA A 44 26.80 -19.80 -7.34
C ALA A 44 25.28 -19.93 -7.13
N ALA A 45 24.55 -20.56 -8.06
CA ALA A 45 23.08 -20.65 -8.05
C ALA A 45 22.48 -21.20 -6.74
N SER A 46 23.17 -22.11 -6.04
CA SER A 46 22.73 -22.66 -4.75
C SER A 46 22.70 -21.64 -3.60
N ILE A 47 23.34 -20.48 -3.76
CA ILE A 47 23.32 -19.37 -2.78
C ILE A 47 22.01 -18.57 -2.91
N LEU A 48 21.39 -18.59 -4.09
CA LEU A 48 20.13 -17.87 -4.39
C LEU A 48 18.86 -18.66 -3.99
N GLU A 49 18.99 -19.94 -3.63
CA GLU A 49 17.85 -20.76 -3.22
C GLU A 49 17.30 -20.32 -1.86
N SER A 50 16.01 -20.00 -1.78
CA SER A 50 15.33 -19.69 -0.50
C SER A 50 14.55 -20.89 0.06
N ARG A 51 14.29 -20.87 1.38
CA ARG A 51 13.48 -21.86 2.10
C ARG A 51 12.02 -21.40 2.19
N LEU A 52 11.07 -22.20 1.70
CA LEU A 52 9.63 -21.95 1.87
C LEU A 52 9.12 -22.59 3.17
N GLU A 53 8.46 -21.81 4.03
CA GLU A 53 7.85 -22.27 5.29
C GLU A 53 6.63 -21.40 5.65
N ASN A 54 5.52 -22.03 6.04
CA ASN A 54 4.28 -21.34 6.46
C ASN A 54 3.78 -20.27 5.46
N GLY A 55 4.01 -20.46 4.16
CA GLY A 55 3.62 -19.53 3.09
C GLY A 55 4.54 -18.32 2.88
N ARG A 56 5.69 -18.25 3.57
CA ARG A 56 6.72 -17.21 3.41
C ARG A 56 8.06 -17.81 3.00
N THR A 57 8.93 -17.04 2.34
CA THR A 57 10.31 -17.47 2.05
C THR A 57 11.30 -16.91 3.06
N TYR A 58 12.38 -17.65 3.30
CA TYR A 58 13.46 -17.30 4.22
C TYR A 58 14.82 -17.62 3.60
N HIS A 59 15.85 -16.92 4.07
CA HIS A 59 17.25 -17.14 3.72
C HIS A 59 17.74 -18.59 4.02
N LYS A 60 18.65 -19.12 3.19
CA LYS A 60 19.16 -20.51 3.25
C LYS A 60 20.70 -20.62 3.31
N TYR A 61 21.45 -19.58 2.95
CA TYR A 61 22.90 -19.67 2.87
C TYR A 61 23.55 -19.79 4.27
N LYS A 62 24.66 -20.54 4.35
CA LYS A 62 25.36 -20.91 5.60
C LYS A 62 24.50 -21.55 6.74
N GLU A 63 23.27 -22.05 6.49
CA GLU A 63 22.37 -22.74 7.48
C GLU A 63 23.01 -23.96 8.22
N GLY A 64 24.21 -24.40 7.81
CA GLY A 64 24.95 -25.53 8.39
C GLY A 64 26.34 -25.23 8.99
N SER A 65 26.81 -23.97 9.02
CA SER A 65 28.15 -23.66 9.57
C SER A 65 28.20 -23.86 11.10
N MET A 66 29.08 -24.75 11.55
CA MET A 66 29.01 -25.38 12.89
C MET A 66 29.45 -24.46 14.04
N ILE A 67 28.61 -24.34 15.07
CA ILE A 67 29.08 -24.02 16.43
C ILE A 67 29.92 -25.20 16.93
N THR A 68 31.25 -25.08 16.82
CA THR A 68 32.21 -26.00 17.44
C THR A 68 32.96 -25.33 18.59
N ARG A 69 32.34 -25.27 19.77
CA ARG A 69 33.01 -25.39 21.09
C ARG A 69 32.02 -25.45 22.26
N ASN A 70 31.93 -26.63 22.87
CA ASN A 70 31.69 -26.89 24.30
C ASN A 70 30.93 -25.83 25.13
N HIS A 71 29.60 -25.78 25.03
CA HIS A 71 28.66 -25.89 26.17
C HIS A 71 27.20 -25.71 25.70
N LEU A 72 26.51 -26.80 25.36
CA LEU A 72 25.20 -27.15 25.93
C LEU A 72 24.78 -28.55 25.42
N ARG A 73 24.81 -29.54 26.30
CA ARG A 73 24.44 -30.94 25.98
C ARG A 73 23.05 -31.25 26.52
N LEU A 74 22.02 -30.56 26.04
CA LEU A 74 20.60 -30.85 26.28
C LEU A 74 19.75 -29.93 25.39
N TYR A 75 19.27 -30.44 24.25
CA TYR A 75 17.94 -30.21 23.63
C TYR A 75 17.94 -30.95 22.27
N LYS A 76 17.01 -31.91 22.10
CA LYS A 76 16.90 -32.74 20.88
C LYS A 76 15.76 -32.23 19.99
N THR A 77 15.97 -31.12 19.28
CA THR A 77 15.07 -30.68 18.20
C THR A 77 15.90 -30.05 17.09
N ASN A 78 15.96 -30.71 15.91
CA ASN A 78 16.67 -30.20 14.73
C ASN A 78 15.91 -29.05 14.01
N ARG A 79 15.11 -28.24 14.72
CA ARG A 79 14.25 -27.19 14.11
C ARG A 79 14.83 -25.76 14.19
N CYS A 80 15.67 -25.46 15.18
CA CYS A 80 16.27 -24.12 15.35
C CYS A 80 17.66 -24.07 14.69
N ARG A 81 17.72 -23.82 13.37
CA ARG A 81 19.00 -23.68 12.62
C ARG A 81 19.10 -22.52 11.63
N ALA A 82 18.01 -21.83 11.31
CA ALA A 82 18.06 -20.63 10.47
C ALA A 82 18.81 -19.51 11.23
N ARG A 83 19.86 -18.93 10.62
CA ARG A 83 20.66 -17.85 11.24
C ARG A 83 19.88 -16.53 11.33
N TYR A 84 18.92 -16.30 10.44
CA TYR A 84 18.06 -15.12 10.36
C TYR A 84 16.59 -15.53 10.50
N TRP A 85 15.77 -14.67 11.13
CA TRP A 85 14.41 -15.03 11.54
C TRP A 85 13.31 -14.43 10.66
N ALA A 86 13.50 -13.22 10.13
CA ALA A 86 12.52 -12.56 9.27
C ALA A 86 12.49 -13.17 7.85
N PRO A 87 11.37 -13.03 7.12
CA PRO A 87 11.25 -13.52 5.74
C PRO A 87 12.14 -12.77 4.74
N ASN A 88 12.15 -13.20 3.48
CA ASN A 88 12.87 -12.56 2.37
C ASN A 88 12.08 -12.55 1.03
N ASP A 89 10.77 -12.76 1.09
CA ASP A 89 9.85 -12.67 -0.06
C ASP A 89 9.52 -11.21 -0.42
N GLU A 90 8.91 -11.00 -1.60
CA GLU A 90 8.56 -9.67 -2.09
C GLU A 90 7.71 -8.83 -1.11
N ARG A 91 6.83 -9.47 -0.31
CA ARG A 91 6.05 -8.78 0.73
C ARG A 91 6.95 -8.18 1.82
N GLU A 92 8.07 -8.82 2.14
CA GLU A 92 9.05 -8.29 3.07
C GLU A 92 9.92 -7.21 2.44
N LYS A 93 10.25 -7.32 1.15
CA LYS A 93 10.99 -6.27 0.41
C LYS A 93 10.18 -4.97 0.35
N ASP A 94 8.91 -5.06 -0.04
CA ASP A 94 7.97 -3.92 -0.05
C ASP A 94 7.91 -3.24 1.35
N ARG A 95 7.95 -4.04 2.43
CA ARG A 95 8.02 -3.52 3.81
C ARG A 95 9.36 -2.83 4.12
N LEU A 96 10.48 -3.41 3.69
CA LEU A 96 11.81 -2.81 3.90
C LEU A 96 11.95 -1.46 3.18
N ASP A 97 11.41 -1.35 1.97
CA ASP A 97 11.39 -0.08 1.22
C ASP A 97 10.46 0.96 1.90
N LEU A 98 9.33 0.55 2.48
CA LEU A 98 8.50 1.42 3.33
C LEU A 98 9.23 1.85 4.62
N VAL A 99 10.03 0.96 5.23
CA VAL A 99 10.87 1.30 6.40
C VAL A 99 11.96 2.30 6.03
N HIS A 100 12.60 2.16 4.87
CA HIS A 100 13.55 3.17 4.36
C HIS A 100 12.88 4.54 4.21
N ASN A 101 11.69 4.59 3.60
CA ASN A 101 10.88 5.80 3.48
C ASN A 101 10.45 6.39 4.84
N LEU A 102 10.17 5.56 5.84
CA LEU A 102 9.94 6.00 7.22
C LEU A 102 11.18 6.65 7.85
N TYR A 103 12.38 6.11 7.59
CA TYR A 103 13.63 6.73 8.05
C TYR A 103 13.89 8.07 7.35
N LEU A 104 13.69 8.18 6.03
CA LEU A 104 13.73 9.46 5.32
C LEU A 104 12.76 10.47 5.95
N LEU A 105 11.49 10.10 6.14
CA LEU A 105 10.51 10.98 6.79
C LEU A 105 10.90 11.34 8.24
N THR A 106 11.66 10.49 8.93
CA THR A 106 12.16 10.77 10.29
C THR A 106 13.26 11.82 10.27
N PHE A 107 14.22 11.66 9.36
CA PHE A 107 15.43 12.47 9.22
C PHE A 107 15.24 13.66 8.26
N ASP A 108 14.01 14.10 8.01
CA ASP A 108 13.68 15.24 7.13
C ASP A 108 14.26 15.09 5.70
N TYR A 109 14.19 13.86 5.19
CA TYR A 109 14.66 13.36 3.90
C TYR A 109 16.19 13.32 3.71
N TYR A 110 16.96 13.39 4.80
CA TYR A 110 18.37 12.97 4.81
C TYR A 110 18.49 11.44 5.00
N LEU A 111 19.54 10.85 4.43
CA LEU A 111 19.80 9.40 4.51
C LEU A 111 20.16 8.90 5.91
N GLY A 112 20.59 9.79 6.80
CA GLY A 112 21.00 9.57 8.19
C GLY A 112 21.41 10.91 8.81
N THR A 113 21.80 10.94 10.09
CA THR A 113 22.23 12.18 10.77
C THR A 113 23.74 12.39 10.84
N ALA A 114 24.54 11.36 10.49
CA ALA A 114 25.99 11.40 10.55
C ALA A 114 26.63 12.45 9.64
N PRO A 115 27.79 13.04 10.01
CA PRO A 115 28.50 13.93 9.11
C PRO A 115 28.71 13.37 7.69
N PRO A 116 29.03 12.07 7.48
CA PRO A 116 29.11 11.48 6.14
C PRO A 116 27.83 11.47 5.29
N THR A 117 26.62 11.61 5.85
CA THR A 117 25.36 11.66 5.07
C THR A 117 24.98 13.07 4.62
N ARG A 118 25.78 14.07 5.02
CA ARG A 118 25.59 15.45 4.59
C ARG A 118 26.12 15.59 3.18
N GLU A 119 25.32 16.22 2.32
CA GLU A 119 25.68 16.42 0.91
C GLU A 119 27.06 17.11 0.74
N ASP A 120 27.52 17.98 1.67
CA ASP A 120 28.87 18.62 1.65
C ASP A 120 30.06 17.75 2.08
N SER A 121 29.82 16.56 2.61
CA SER A 121 30.87 15.67 3.10
C SER A 121 31.53 14.88 1.99
N LYS A 122 32.86 14.79 2.04
CA LYS A 122 33.65 13.95 1.12
C LYS A 122 33.96 12.62 1.79
N VAL A 123 33.34 11.55 1.32
CA VAL A 123 33.44 10.20 1.87
C VAL A 123 34.05 9.29 0.79
N GLY A 124 35.18 8.63 1.08
CA GLY A 124 35.89 7.83 0.07
C GLY A 124 35.36 6.42 -0.07
N ARG A 125 35.21 5.69 1.04
CA ARG A 125 34.73 4.30 1.05
C ARG A 125 33.66 4.08 2.11
N VAL A 126 32.55 3.46 1.72
CA VAL A 126 31.37 3.26 2.58
C VAL A 126 30.96 1.79 2.61
N LEU A 127 30.57 1.31 3.80
CA LEU A 127 30.00 -0.02 4.01
C LEU A 127 28.57 0.12 4.56
N ASP A 128 27.59 -0.47 3.88
CA ASP A 128 26.22 -0.59 4.36
C ASP A 128 25.96 -2.03 4.84
N VAL A 129 25.82 -2.21 6.16
CA VAL A 129 25.68 -3.52 6.80
C VAL A 129 24.21 -3.87 7.02
N GLY A 130 23.78 -4.97 6.41
CA GLY A 130 22.38 -5.39 6.41
C GLY A 130 21.58 -4.63 5.37
N THR A 131 22.16 -4.46 4.17
CA THR A 131 21.65 -3.54 3.15
C THR A 131 20.23 -3.89 2.64
N GLY A 132 19.75 -5.13 2.88
CA GLY A 132 18.38 -5.53 2.57
C GLY A 132 18.08 -5.49 1.07
N THR A 133 17.20 -4.57 0.65
CA THR A 133 16.90 -4.31 -0.76
C THR A 133 18.01 -3.51 -1.48
N GLY A 134 18.93 -2.91 -0.73
CA GLY A 134 20.03 -2.08 -1.23
C GLY A 134 19.68 -0.60 -1.38
N LEU A 135 18.46 -0.19 -1.03
CA LEU A 135 17.93 1.15 -1.35
C LEU A 135 18.75 2.29 -0.72
N TRP A 136 19.14 2.16 0.55
CA TRP A 136 20.01 3.14 1.21
C TRP A 136 21.38 3.27 0.54
N ALA A 137 22.03 2.15 0.23
CA ALA A 137 23.34 2.15 -0.43
C ALA A 137 23.28 2.72 -1.86
N ILE A 138 22.15 2.55 -2.55
CA ILE A 138 21.90 3.14 -3.87
C ILE A 138 21.76 4.65 -3.76
N GLU A 139 20.86 5.15 -2.92
CA GLU A 139 20.65 6.60 -2.73
C GLU A 139 21.92 7.29 -2.22
N PHE A 140 22.64 6.69 -1.25
CA PHE A 140 23.93 7.21 -0.80
C PHE A 140 24.96 7.28 -1.94
N GLY A 141 24.97 6.29 -2.83
CA GLY A 141 25.84 6.28 -4.00
C GLY A 141 25.47 7.32 -5.06
N GLU A 142 24.21 7.75 -5.13
CA GLU A 142 23.73 8.84 -6.00
C GLU A 142 24.08 10.22 -5.41
N ASP A 143 23.91 10.41 -4.10
CA ASP A 143 24.29 11.65 -3.38
C ASP A 143 25.82 11.85 -3.32
N HIS A 144 26.58 10.77 -3.16
CA HIS A 144 28.04 10.76 -3.07
C HIS A 144 28.71 9.99 -4.21
N PRO A 145 28.80 10.55 -5.44
CA PRO A 145 29.50 9.92 -6.57
C PRO A 145 31.05 9.83 -6.39
N GLU A 146 31.59 10.31 -5.27
CA GLU A 146 32.92 9.99 -4.73
C GLU A 146 33.01 8.66 -4.02
N ALA A 147 31.95 8.23 -3.36
CA ALA A 147 32.00 7.16 -2.42
C ALA A 147 31.99 5.82 -3.15
N GLU A 148 33.00 4.98 -2.89
CA GLU A 148 32.93 3.55 -3.19
C GLU A 148 32.02 2.89 -2.13
N VAL A 149 30.74 2.68 -2.47
CA VAL A 149 29.75 2.11 -1.57
C VAL A 149 29.68 0.59 -1.75
N THR A 150 29.80 -0.15 -0.64
CA THR A 150 29.67 -1.61 -0.59
C THR A 150 28.52 -1.97 0.34
N GLY A 151 27.41 -2.50 -0.19
CA GLY A 151 26.35 -3.06 0.64
C GLY A 151 26.54 -4.56 0.87
N VAL A 152 26.30 -5.03 2.09
CA VAL A 152 26.44 -6.45 2.46
C VAL A 152 25.14 -6.97 3.06
N ASP A 153 24.67 -8.12 2.58
CA ASP A 153 23.54 -8.85 3.15
C ASP A 153 23.74 -10.36 3.05
N LEU A 154 22.97 -11.11 3.85
CA LEU A 154 22.84 -12.55 3.72
C LEU A 154 22.02 -12.92 2.48
N SER A 155 20.98 -12.16 2.15
CA SER A 155 20.08 -12.44 1.02
C SER A 155 20.50 -11.69 -0.24
N ALA A 156 20.41 -12.37 -1.38
CA ALA A 156 20.52 -11.76 -2.70
C ALA A 156 19.19 -11.08 -3.10
N SER A 157 18.87 -9.97 -2.45
CA SER A 157 17.63 -9.20 -2.64
C SER A 157 17.82 -7.91 -3.44
N GLN A 158 19.05 -7.57 -3.79
CA GLN A 158 19.43 -6.28 -4.37
C GLN A 158 19.24 -6.24 -5.90
N PRO A 159 18.98 -5.06 -6.50
CA PRO A 159 18.78 -4.93 -7.94
C PRO A 159 20.07 -5.15 -8.74
N ASN A 160 19.93 -5.62 -9.98
CA ASN A 160 21.05 -5.83 -10.91
C ASN A 160 21.62 -4.53 -11.50
N PHE A 161 20.88 -3.41 -11.40
CA PHE A 161 21.27 -2.10 -11.90
C PHE A 161 21.38 -1.13 -10.73
N VAL A 162 22.58 -0.57 -10.55
CA VAL A 162 22.99 0.26 -9.41
C VAL A 162 23.92 1.37 -9.91
N PRO A 163 24.13 2.46 -9.15
CA PRO A 163 25.13 3.46 -9.48
C PRO A 163 26.53 2.82 -9.66
N PRO A 164 27.39 3.35 -10.56
CA PRO A 164 28.66 2.69 -10.94
C PRO A 164 29.70 2.64 -9.81
N ASN A 165 29.44 3.34 -8.70
CA ASN A 165 30.22 3.39 -7.48
C ASN A 165 29.62 2.52 -6.34
N VAL A 166 28.47 1.88 -6.56
CA VAL A 166 27.80 0.97 -5.63
C VAL A 166 28.05 -0.48 -6.05
N ARG A 167 28.36 -1.35 -5.08
CA ARG A 167 28.41 -2.81 -5.27
C ARG A 167 27.74 -3.54 -4.11
N PHE A 168 27.28 -4.76 -4.37
CA PHE A 168 26.67 -5.63 -3.37
C PHE A 168 27.43 -6.95 -3.23
N GLU A 169 27.62 -7.40 -1.99
CA GLU A 169 28.29 -8.65 -1.64
C GLU A 169 27.39 -9.51 -0.73
N ILE A 170 27.26 -10.79 -1.08
CA ILE A 170 26.49 -11.76 -0.27
C ILE A 170 27.42 -12.35 0.79
N ASP A 171 27.40 -11.82 2.00
CA ASP A 171 28.20 -12.36 3.10
C ASP A 171 27.54 -12.26 4.47
N ASP A 172 28.11 -12.99 5.43
CA ASP A 172 27.67 -13.05 6.81
C ASP A 172 28.58 -12.16 7.67
N ILE A 173 28.06 -11.00 8.06
CA ILE A 173 28.82 -9.98 8.79
C ILE A 173 29.25 -10.43 10.20
N GLU A 174 28.74 -11.56 10.71
CA GLU A 174 29.21 -12.19 11.94
C GLU A 174 30.49 -13.05 11.73
N GLU A 175 30.90 -13.35 10.50
CA GLU A 175 32.18 -14.00 10.20
C GLU A 175 33.34 -12.96 10.16
N PRO A 176 34.63 -13.34 10.07
CA PRO A 176 35.74 -12.39 9.99
C PRO A 176 35.69 -11.58 8.69
N TRP A 177 35.69 -10.25 8.78
CA TRP A 177 35.61 -9.37 7.60
C TRP A 177 36.90 -9.46 6.76
N THR A 178 36.75 -9.53 5.44
CA THR A 178 37.87 -9.75 4.49
C THR A 178 38.12 -8.58 3.55
N PHE A 179 37.66 -7.37 3.91
CA PHE A 179 37.88 -6.16 3.11
C PHE A 179 39.38 -5.84 3.05
N SER A 180 39.86 -5.42 1.86
CA SER A 180 41.30 -5.18 1.62
C SER A 180 41.80 -3.84 2.16
N GLU A 181 40.90 -2.90 2.38
CA GLU A 181 41.15 -1.52 2.79
C GLU A 181 40.07 -1.12 3.82
N PRO A 182 40.36 -0.18 4.74
CA PRO A 182 39.37 0.38 5.67
C PRO A 182 38.37 1.34 5.00
N PHE A 183 37.26 1.59 5.67
CA PHE A 183 36.18 2.49 5.25
C PHE A 183 36.28 3.84 5.96
N ASP A 184 35.72 4.88 5.35
CA ASP A 184 35.53 6.20 6.00
C ASP A 184 34.19 6.27 6.74
N TYR A 185 33.22 5.46 6.32
CA TYR A 185 31.90 5.38 6.90
C TYR A 185 31.35 3.96 6.89
N ILE A 186 30.77 3.54 8.01
CA ILE A 186 29.98 2.31 8.12
C ILE A 186 28.58 2.70 8.59
N HIS A 187 27.56 2.31 7.84
CA HIS A 187 26.15 2.45 8.20
C HIS A 187 25.56 1.07 8.51
N SER A 188 24.62 1.01 9.45
CA SER A 188 23.79 -0.17 9.66
C SER A 188 22.41 0.22 10.17
N ARG A 189 21.37 -0.44 9.64
CA ARG A 189 19.97 -0.10 9.90
C ARG A 189 19.13 -1.33 10.23
N MET A 190 18.35 -1.27 11.30
CA MET A 190 17.38 -2.30 11.72
C MET A 190 17.99 -3.70 11.88
N MET A 191 19.18 -3.78 12.49
CA MET A 191 19.96 -5.01 12.65
C MET A 191 19.85 -5.64 14.05
N LYS A 192 19.12 -5.02 15.00
CA LYS A 192 18.75 -5.68 16.26
C LYS A 192 17.85 -6.90 15.99
N GLY A 193 18.15 -8.00 16.69
CA GLY A 193 17.59 -9.32 16.39
C GLY A 193 18.31 -10.06 15.24
N SER A 194 19.22 -9.41 14.51
CA SER A 194 20.01 -10.01 13.41
C SER A 194 21.45 -10.32 13.85
N ILE A 195 22.07 -9.41 14.62
CA ILE A 195 23.41 -9.57 15.22
C ILE A 195 23.32 -10.24 16.61
N ARG A 196 24.18 -11.23 16.88
CA ARG A 196 24.23 -11.97 18.16
C ARG A 196 25.25 -11.41 19.14
N ASP A 197 26.39 -10.97 18.64
CA ASP A 197 27.48 -10.39 19.44
C ASP A 197 27.76 -8.96 18.95
N TRP A 198 26.98 -8.03 19.50
CA TRP A 198 27.14 -6.60 19.19
C TRP A 198 28.53 -6.08 19.55
N LYS A 199 29.16 -6.56 20.62
CA LYS A 199 30.52 -6.11 20.95
C LYS A 199 31.52 -6.54 19.88
N LYS A 200 31.41 -7.77 19.37
CA LYS A 200 32.22 -8.23 18.23
C LYS A 200 31.91 -7.43 16.96
N PHE A 201 30.64 -7.17 16.64
CA PHE A 201 30.26 -6.39 15.46
C PHE A 201 30.82 -4.96 15.51
N LEU A 202 30.68 -4.27 16.64
CA LEU A 202 31.24 -2.94 16.86
C LEU A 202 32.77 -2.95 16.80
N GLN A 203 33.44 -3.99 17.33
CA GLN A 203 34.89 -4.16 17.18
C GLN A 203 35.29 -4.36 15.72
N SER A 204 34.61 -5.22 14.95
CA SER A 204 34.87 -5.39 13.51
C SER A 204 34.70 -4.06 12.76
N SER A 205 33.65 -3.30 13.09
CA SER A 205 33.41 -1.98 12.49
C SER A 205 34.56 -1.01 12.80
N PHE A 206 34.98 -0.93 14.07
CA PHE A 206 36.11 -0.09 14.50
C PHE A 206 37.43 -0.49 13.83
N ASP A 207 37.74 -1.79 13.79
CA ASP A 207 38.97 -2.34 13.19
C ASP A 207 39.03 -2.13 11.66
N ASN A 208 37.88 -1.86 11.02
CA ASN A 208 37.76 -1.61 9.58
C ASN A 208 37.47 -0.14 9.24
N LEU A 209 37.52 0.79 10.21
CA LEU A 209 37.40 2.23 9.95
C LEU A 209 38.76 2.91 9.83
N ASN A 210 38.84 3.92 8.97
CA ASN A 210 39.94 4.86 8.95
C ASN A 210 39.95 5.70 10.25
N PRO A 211 41.12 6.16 10.73
CA PRO A 211 41.17 7.10 11.86
C PRO A 211 40.36 8.38 11.56
N GLY A 212 39.30 8.61 12.34
CA GLY A 212 38.34 9.70 12.11
C GLY A 212 37.15 9.36 11.21
N GLY A 213 37.00 8.09 10.81
CA GLY A 213 35.80 7.56 10.17
C GLY A 213 34.65 7.32 11.15
N TYR A 214 33.44 7.13 10.63
CA TYR A 214 32.20 7.10 11.41
C TYR A 214 31.50 5.75 11.36
N LEU A 215 30.77 5.43 12.43
CA LEU A 215 29.79 4.36 12.49
C LEU A 215 28.42 4.97 12.83
N GLU A 216 27.44 4.83 11.93
CA GLU A 216 26.04 5.20 12.18
C GLU A 216 25.20 3.93 12.39
N LEU A 217 24.30 3.98 13.39
CA LEU A 217 23.44 2.87 13.79
C LEU A 217 21.99 3.37 13.90
N ASN A 218 21.18 3.09 12.89
CA ASN A 218 19.75 3.41 12.88
C ASN A 218 18.94 2.20 13.39
N ASP A 219 18.33 2.25 14.57
CA ASP A 219 17.60 1.08 15.08
C ASP A 219 16.47 1.40 16.08
N ILE A 220 15.55 0.45 16.28
CA ILE A 220 14.24 0.64 16.92
C ILE A 220 14.14 -0.11 18.26
N ASP A 221 13.48 0.47 19.27
CA ASP A 221 13.14 -0.29 20.48
C ASP A 221 12.17 -1.42 20.18
N PHE A 222 12.35 -2.57 20.84
CA PHE A 222 11.55 -3.76 20.54
C PHE A 222 10.11 -3.69 21.07
N PHE A 223 9.91 -2.99 22.19
CA PHE A 223 8.59 -2.83 22.81
C PHE A 223 8.08 -1.40 22.59
N PRO A 224 6.79 -1.21 22.25
CA PRO A 224 6.19 0.10 22.21
C PRO A 224 6.02 0.68 23.62
N LEU A 225 6.10 2.00 23.73
CA LEU A 225 5.94 2.79 24.94
C LEU A 225 4.77 3.76 24.78
N SER A 226 4.33 4.36 25.89
CA SER A 226 3.32 5.43 25.92
C SER A 226 3.71 6.42 27.02
N ASP A 227 3.67 7.73 26.70
CA ASP A 227 3.98 8.80 27.67
C ASP A 227 2.85 9.01 28.70
N ASP A 228 1.63 8.54 28.41
CA ASP A 228 0.41 8.77 29.19
C ASP A 228 -0.26 7.49 29.72
N ASN A 229 0.41 6.35 29.60
CA ASN A 229 -0.04 5.02 30.07
C ASN A 229 -1.37 4.57 29.44
N THR A 230 -1.56 4.87 28.15
CA THR A 230 -2.73 4.44 27.36
C THR A 230 -2.64 3.01 26.84
N ILE A 231 -1.46 2.35 26.94
CA ILE A 231 -1.30 0.92 26.68
C ILE A 231 -1.98 0.12 27.83
N PRO A 232 -2.98 -0.74 27.56
CA PRO A 232 -3.65 -1.52 28.60
C PRO A 232 -2.72 -2.49 29.34
N GLU A 233 -2.95 -2.72 30.63
CA GLU A 233 -2.18 -3.70 31.44
C GLU A 233 -2.21 -5.13 30.84
N ASP A 234 -3.28 -5.49 30.14
CA ASP A 234 -3.44 -6.78 29.47
C ASP A 234 -3.29 -6.70 27.94
N SER A 235 -2.66 -5.65 27.42
CA SER A 235 -2.43 -5.38 25.98
C SER A 235 -2.02 -6.61 25.18
N LYS A 236 -2.77 -6.88 24.11
CA LYS A 236 -2.49 -7.92 23.11
C LYS A 236 -1.28 -7.56 22.25
N LEU A 237 -1.07 -6.27 21.97
CA LEU A 237 0.13 -5.76 21.31
C LEU A 237 1.39 -6.11 22.12
N MET A 238 1.42 -5.75 23.40
CA MET A 238 2.56 -6.06 24.27
C MET A 238 2.80 -7.56 24.42
N LYS A 239 1.73 -8.38 24.47
CA LYS A 239 1.84 -9.85 24.50
C LYS A 239 2.43 -10.42 23.20
N ALA A 240 2.02 -9.92 22.04
CA ALA A 240 2.54 -10.38 20.75
C ALA A 240 4.04 -10.11 20.61
N PHE A 241 4.49 -8.89 20.95
CA PHE A 241 5.91 -8.60 21.05
C PHE A 241 6.59 -9.45 22.12
N GLY A 242 6.00 -9.63 23.31
CA GLY A 242 6.54 -10.48 24.38
C GLY A 242 6.84 -11.92 23.94
N TYR A 243 5.93 -12.56 23.18
CA TYR A 243 6.18 -13.87 22.60
C TYR A 243 7.31 -13.86 21.55
N CYS A 244 7.39 -12.80 20.73
CA CYS A 244 8.46 -12.67 19.76
C CYS A 244 9.84 -12.48 20.43
N PHE A 245 9.91 -11.68 21.50
CA PHE A 245 11.11 -11.52 22.32
C PHE A 245 11.59 -12.86 22.89
N GLU A 246 10.70 -13.60 23.59
CA GLU A 246 11.01 -14.91 24.17
C GLU A 246 11.46 -15.92 23.10
N ALA A 247 10.85 -15.87 21.92
CA ALA A 247 11.22 -16.72 20.79
C ALA A 247 12.63 -16.42 20.27
N LEU A 248 12.99 -15.14 20.13
CA LEU A 248 14.29 -14.71 19.60
C LEU A 248 15.43 -14.92 20.59
N GLU A 249 15.19 -14.75 21.90
CA GLU A 249 16.13 -15.18 22.93
C GLU A 249 16.44 -16.70 22.82
N LYS A 250 15.40 -17.54 22.66
CA LYS A 250 15.57 -18.99 22.46
C LYS A 250 16.26 -19.36 21.16
N MET A 251 16.15 -18.53 20.12
CA MET A 251 16.86 -18.69 18.85
C MET A 251 18.33 -18.23 18.93
N GLY A 252 18.75 -17.60 20.03
CA GLY A 252 20.11 -17.09 20.20
C GLY A 252 20.37 -15.83 19.38
N SER A 253 19.33 -15.01 19.17
CA SER A 253 19.38 -13.70 18.52
C SER A 253 18.72 -12.65 19.43
N PRO A 254 19.33 -12.33 20.59
CA PRO A 254 18.74 -11.42 21.56
C PRO A 254 18.60 -10.01 20.99
N PHE A 255 17.52 -9.31 21.37
CA PHE A 255 17.39 -7.88 21.13
C PHE A 255 18.25 -7.11 22.13
N GLU A 256 19.27 -6.41 21.65
CA GLU A 256 20.17 -5.62 22.48
C GLU A 256 19.51 -4.30 22.90
N GLU A 257 19.59 -3.94 24.19
CA GLU A 257 19.00 -2.70 24.67
C GLU A 257 19.81 -1.49 24.18
N PHE A 258 19.14 -0.49 23.60
CA PHE A 258 19.86 0.66 23.02
C PHE A 258 20.71 1.42 24.07
N SER A 259 20.25 1.43 25.33
CA SER A 259 20.96 1.95 26.51
C SER A 259 22.40 1.42 26.68
N ARG A 260 22.71 0.24 26.12
CA ARG A 260 24.03 -0.39 26.21
C ARG A 260 24.99 0.04 25.09
N PHE A 261 24.49 0.58 23.98
CA PHE A 261 25.32 0.91 22.82
C PHE A 261 26.34 2.01 23.12
N GLU A 262 25.97 3.08 23.83
CA GLU A 262 26.91 4.13 24.26
C GLU A 262 28.11 3.55 25.02
N THR A 263 27.84 2.60 25.94
CA THR A 263 28.90 1.95 26.73
C THR A 263 29.73 1.00 25.88
N LEU A 264 29.11 0.22 24.99
CA LEU A 264 29.81 -0.73 24.13
C LEU A 264 30.70 -0.03 23.09
N LEU A 265 30.22 1.07 22.49
CA LEU A 265 30.99 1.91 21.57
C LEU A 265 32.23 2.49 22.28
N ALA A 266 32.05 3.04 23.49
CA ALA A 266 33.15 3.58 24.29
C ALA A 266 34.15 2.49 24.75
N GLU A 267 33.67 1.28 25.06
CA GLU A 267 34.53 0.14 25.42
C GLU A 267 35.35 -0.40 24.25
N VAL A 268 34.84 -0.28 23.01
CA VAL A 268 35.55 -0.68 21.78
C VAL A 268 36.61 0.37 21.39
N GLY A 269 36.33 1.65 21.68
CA GLY A 269 37.27 2.76 21.45
C GLY A 269 36.72 3.89 20.57
N PHE A 270 35.42 3.91 20.27
CA PHE A 270 34.80 5.05 19.59
C PHE A 270 34.81 6.29 20.50
N GLU A 271 35.15 7.44 19.91
CA GLU A 271 35.11 8.76 20.54
C GLU A 271 33.93 9.57 19.95
N ASP A 272 33.58 10.71 20.55
CA ASP A 272 32.48 11.60 20.12
C ASP A 272 31.12 10.91 19.88
N ILE A 273 30.81 9.90 20.71
CA ILE A 273 29.54 9.17 20.67
C ILE A 273 28.36 10.11 20.97
N GLN A 274 27.37 10.11 20.09
CA GLN A 274 26.15 10.91 20.19
C GLN A 274 24.94 9.99 20.04
N VAL A 275 23.83 10.28 20.73
CA VAL A 275 22.58 9.52 20.58
C VAL A 275 21.42 10.48 20.36
N GLN A 276 20.77 10.31 19.21
CA GLN A 276 19.51 10.94 18.86
C GLN A 276 18.37 9.95 19.10
N ARG A 277 17.19 10.45 19.50
CA ARG A 277 16.02 9.63 19.77
C ARG A 277 14.76 10.26 19.19
N PHE A 278 14.23 9.61 18.17
CA PHE A 278 12.99 9.90 17.50
C PHE A 278 11.87 8.99 18.03
N LYS A 279 10.62 9.31 17.70
CA LYS A 279 9.46 8.50 18.07
C LYS A 279 8.67 8.15 16.81
N TRP A 280 8.38 6.86 16.62
CA TRP A 280 7.47 6.35 15.59
C TRP A 280 6.16 5.93 16.25
N PRO A 281 5.11 6.76 16.19
CA PRO A 281 3.78 6.41 16.69
C PRO A 281 3.25 5.14 16.03
N THR A 282 2.42 4.37 16.71
CA THR A 282 1.81 3.15 16.14
C THR A 282 0.65 3.42 15.21
N ASN A 283 0.06 4.62 15.27
CA ASN A 283 -1.05 5.08 14.44
C ASN A 283 -1.16 6.63 14.47
N THR A 284 -2.18 7.16 13.82
CA THR A 284 -2.46 8.60 13.65
C THR A 284 -3.01 9.32 14.90
N TRP A 285 -2.72 8.86 16.12
CA TRP A 285 -3.07 9.57 17.36
C TRP A 285 -2.39 10.95 17.55
N PRO A 286 -1.16 11.24 17.05
CA PRO A 286 -0.51 12.52 17.28
C PRO A 286 -1.26 13.71 16.68
N LYS A 287 -1.12 14.87 17.33
CA LYS A 287 -1.66 16.15 16.81
C LYS A 287 -0.77 16.75 15.73
N ASP A 288 0.53 16.77 16.00
CA ASP A 288 1.61 17.17 15.10
C ASP A 288 1.47 16.52 13.71
N LYS A 289 1.88 17.21 12.63
CA LYS A 289 1.75 16.66 11.28
C LYS A 289 2.78 15.56 11.03
N LYS A 290 4.07 15.84 11.21
CA LYS A 290 5.16 14.87 10.96
C LYS A 290 4.96 13.57 11.73
N HIS A 291 4.63 13.65 13.02
CA HIS A 291 4.37 12.46 13.83
C HIS A 291 3.08 11.72 13.44
N LYS A 292 2.07 12.41 12.92
CA LYS A 292 0.84 11.76 12.43
C LYS A 292 1.11 11.00 11.13
N ASP A 293 1.86 11.60 10.21
CA ASP A 293 2.28 10.98 8.96
C ASP A 293 3.18 9.76 9.24
N LEU A 294 4.18 9.91 10.11
CA LEU A 294 4.99 8.79 10.64
C LEU A 294 4.13 7.70 11.28
N GLY A 295 3.08 8.07 12.03
CA GLY A 295 2.14 7.14 12.64
C GLY A 295 1.25 6.40 11.65
N GLU A 296 0.87 7.04 10.53
CA GLU A 296 0.15 6.41 9.43
C GLU A 296 1.04 5.39 8.70
N TRP A 297 2.27 5.80 8.36
CA TRP A 297 3.22 4.95 7.64
C TRP A 297 3.74 3.81 8.51
N ASN A 298 3.93 4.02 9.82
CA ASN A 298 4.34 2.95 10.73
C ASN A 298 3.20 1.97 11.04
N LEU A 299 1.93 2.41 11.01
CA LEU A 299 0.79 1.50 11.04
C LEU A 299 0.77 0.60 9.80
N GLU A 300 1.06 1.15 8.62
CA GLU A 300 1.15 0.38 7.36
C GLU A 300 2.39 -0.53 7.30
N ASN A 301 3.52 -0.14 7.91
CA ASN A 301 4.68 -1.01 8.11
C ASN A 301 4.32 -2.22 8.99
N LEU A 302 3.73 -1.98 10.17
CA LEU A 302 3.56 -3.03 11.19
C LEU A 302 2.29 -3.87 11.00
N SER A 303 1.15 -3.26 10.68
CA SER A 303 -0.15 -3.94 10.68
C SER A 303 -0.21 -5.12 9.71
N PRO A 304 -0.06 -4.96 8.38
CA PRO A 304 -0.06 -6.09 7.46
C PRO A 304 1.07 -7.09 7.76
N ASN A 305 2.24 -6.63 8.20
CA ASN A 305 3.44 -7.46 8.30
C ASN A 305 3.67 -8.16 9.65
N LEU A 306 2.83 -7.93 10.67
CA LEU A 306 2.90 -8.64 11.95
C LEU A 306 2.96 -10.17 11.80
N ASP A 307 2.24 -10.76 10.83
CA ASP A 307 2.36 -12.19 10.54
C ASP A 307 3.77 -12.57 10.07
N GLY A 308 4.41 -11.77 9.23
CA GLY A 308 5.80 -12.01 8.78
C GLY A 308 6.80 -11.99 9.94
N LEU A 309 6.65 -11.02 10.83
CA LEU A 309 7.52 -10.86 12.01
C LEU A 309 7.31 -11.97 13.04
N LEU A 310 6.07 -12.44 13.23
CA LEU A 310 5.72 -13.40 14.28
C LEU A 310 5.82 -14.87 13.83
N MET A 311 5.57 -15.19 12.56
CA MET A 311 5.40 -16.58 12.09
C MET A 311 6.62 -17.44 12.34
N ALA A 312 7.81 -17.01 11.91
CA ALA A 312 9.02 -17.78 12.09
C ALA A 312 9.43 -17.91 13.57
N PRO A 313 9.55 -16.84 14.37
CA PRO A 313 9.94 -16.96 15.78
C PRO A 313 9.00 -17.86 16.59
N LEU A 314 7.69 -17.60 16.56
CA LEU A 314 6.72 -18.31 17.41
C LEU A 314 6.59 -19.78 17.01
N THR A 315 6.54 -20.11 15.71
CA THR A 315 6.43 -21.51 15.27
C THR A 315 7.74 -22.30 15.44
N ARG A 316 8.91 -21.68 15.26
CA ARG A 316 10.22 -22.36 15.37
C ARG A 316 10.71 -22.52 16.81
N ALA A 317 10.41 -21.58 17.70
CA ALA A 317 11.01 -21.51 19.04
C ALA A 317 10.02 -21.66 20.21
N LEU A 318 8.73 -21.37 20.01
CA LEU A 318 7.67 -21.61 21.01
C LEU A 318 6.78 -22.81 20.67
N ASP A 319 7.07 -23.53 19.59
CA ASP A 319 6.28 -24.67 19.06
C ASP A 319 4.78 -24.33 18.82
N MET A 320 4.44 -23.05 18.65
CA MET A 320 3.07 -22.60 18.35
C MET A 320 2.63 -23.04 16.94
N SER A 321 1.33 -23.28 16.75
CA SER A 321 0.76 -23.51 15.43
C SER A 321 0.58 -22.20 14.64
N GLN A 322 0.58 -22.29 13.31
CA GLN A 322 0.30 -21.17 12.41
C GLN A 322 -1.02 -20.44 12.76
N ALA A 323 -2.06 -21.19 13.13
CA ALA A 323 -3.35 -20.63 13.51
C ALA A 323 -3.29 -19.80 14.80
N GLU A 324 -2.52 -20.24 15.80
CA GLU A 324 -2.31 -19.48 17.04
C GLU A 324 -1.55 -18.18 16.76
N VAL A 325 -0.53 -18.22 15.89
CA VAL A 325 0.21 -17.00 15.50
C VAL A 325 -0.68 -16.01 14.76
N HIS A 326 -1.52 -16.45 13.81
CA HIS A 326 -2.46 -15.58 13.12
C HIS A 326 -3.48 -14.93 14.08
N VAL A 327 -3.92 -15.64 15.12
CA VAL A 327 -4.78 -15.05 16.17
C VAL A 327 -4.03 -13.98 16.97
N ILE A 328 -2.79 -14.25 17.39
CA ILE A 328 -1.94 -13.28 18.10
C ILE A 328 -1.71 -12.02 17.24
N ALA A 329 -1.37 -12.19 15.96
CA ALA A 329 -1.19 -11.08 15.01
C ALA A 329 -2.49 -10.27 14.82
N MET A 330 -3.64 -10.95 14.63
CA MET A 330 -4.95 -10.30 14.52
C MET A 330 -5.32 -9.51 15.78
N GLU A 331 -5.05 -10.02 16.97
CA GLU A 331 -5.34 -9.29 18.22
C GLU A 331 -4.42 -8.05 18.36
N ALA A 332 -3.14 -8.18 18.07
CA ALA A 332 -2.19 -7.06 18.11
C ALA A 332 -2.50 -5.96 17.08
N ARG A 333 -2.94 -6.33 15.85
CA ARG A 333 -3.38 -5.38 14.81
C ARG A 333 -4.52 -4.46 15.26
N LYS A 334 -5.45 -4.98 16.06
CA LYS A 334 -6.59 -4.19 16.59
C LYS A 334 -6.11 -3.09 17.52
N GLU A 335 -5.13 -3.38 18.38
CA GLU A 335 -4.52 -2.39 19.28
C GLU A 335 -3.57 -1.43 18.54
N LEU A 336 -2.82 -1.89 17.54
CA LEU A 336 -2.03 -0.98 16.68
C LEU A 336 -2.91 0.10 16.05
N ALA A 337 -4.09 -0.28 15.53
CA ALA A 337 -5.01 0.65 14.87
C ALA A 337 -5.85 1.52 15.85
N ASP A 338 -5.82 1.24 17.16
CA ASP A 338 -6.62 1.98 18.13
C ASP A 338 -5.98 3.33 18.48
N ARG A 339 -6.61 4.41 18.04
CA ARG A 339 -6.18 5.80 18.30
C ARG A 339 -6.43 6.27 19.73
N GLN A 340 -6.97 5.42 20.62
CA GLN A 340 -6.97 5.64 22.07
C GLN A 340 -5.70 5.08 22.75
N ILE A 341 -4.95 4.22 22.06
CA ILE A 341 -3.66 3.72 22.52
C ILE A 341 -2.58 4.63 21.90
N HIS A 342 -2.04 5.56 22.70
CA HIS A 342 -0.99 6.48 22.28
C HIS A 342 0.40 5.82 22.35
N ALA A 343 0.51 4.65 21.71
CA ALA A 343 1.74 3.90 21.65
C ALA A 343 2.70 4.47 20.59
N TYR A 344 4.00 4.34 20.84
CA TYR A 344 5.07 4.66 19.92
C TYR A 344 6.29 3.78 20.18
N PHE A 345 7.13 3.57 19.18
CA PHE A 345 8.47 3.01 19.34
C PHE A 345 9.49 4.13 19.38
N ASN A 346 10.53 4.03 20.23
CA ASN A 346 11.69 4.90 20.04
C ASN A 346 12.47 4.37 18.83
N VAL A 347 12.87 5.28 17.95
CA VAL A 347 13.89 5.02 16.93
C VAL A 347 15.10 5.84 17.30
N TYR A 348 16.26 5.21 17.26
CA TYR A 348 17.52 5.82 17.63
C TYR A 348 18.40 6.00 16.42
N ASP A 349 19.21 7.04 16.50
CA ASP A 349 20.31 7.27 15.61
C ASP A 349 21.53 7.77 16.40
N SER A 350 22.69 7.75 15.78
CA SER A 350 23.97 8.20 16.31
C SER A 350 24.79 8.66 15.10
N PRO A 351 24.85 9.98 14.75
CA PRO A 351 25.25 11.06 15.68
C PRO A 351 24.79 12.55 15.41
N ASP A 352 25.23 13.46 16.29
CA ASP A 352 25.29 14.95 16.32
C ASP A 352 24.05 15.87 15.97
N PRO A 353 23.63 16.79 16.87
CA PRO A 353 22.54 17.74 16.61
C PRO A 353 22.97 19.06 15.92
N PRO A 354 22.12 19.66 15.07
CA PRO A 354 22.41 20.93 14.39
C PRO A 354 22.38 22.15 15.34
N ASN A 355 23.56 22.61 15.76
CA ASN A 355 23.69 23.88 16.49
C ASN A 355 23.63 25.10 15.53
N ASN A 356 22.42 25.66 15.39
CA ASN A 356 22.10 27.00 14.87
C ASN A 356 22.44 27.31 13.39
N LEU A 357 21.45 27.20 12.50
CA LEU A 357 21.47 27.90 11.20
C LEU A 357 20.19 28.69 10.84
N PHE A 358 19.43 29.10 11.86
CA PHE A 358 18.34 30.08 11.71
C PHE A 358 18.88 31.50 11.41
N ARG A 359 19.45 31.71 10.21
CA ARG A 359 19.73 32.96 9.47
C ARG A 359 20.79 32.76 8.37
N ARG A 360 20.40 32.47 7.11
CA ARG A 360 21.22 32.87 5.93
C ARG A 360 20.57 33.00 4.55
N LEU A 361 19.25 33.21 4.44
CA LEU A 361 18.59 33.59 3.16
C LEU A 361 18.03 35.02 3.09
N LEU A 362 18.75 36.00 3.65
CA LEU A 362 18.50 37.45 3.44
C LEU A 362 19.77 38.25 3.09
N ALA A 363 20.72 37.63 2.38
CA ALA A 363 22.02 38.24 2.08
C ALA A 363 22.52 38.08 0.62
N ARG A 364 21.61 37.97 -0.36
CA ARG A 364 21.93 38.11 -1.81
C ARG A 364 20.87 38.87 -2.62
N SER A 365 20.36 39.98 -2.08
CA SER A 365 19.56 40.96 -2.86
C SER A 365 19.77 42.37 -2.32
N SER A 366 20.90 42.99 -2.65
CA SER A 366 21.19 44.38 -2.29
C SER A 366 22.10 45.04 -3.32
N ASN A 367 21.52 45.38 -4.48
CA ASN A 367 21.97 46.48 -5.33
C ASN A 367 20.94 46.77 -6.44
N LEU A 368 19.92 47.58 -6.11
CA LEU A 368 19.39 48.70 -6.91
C LEU A 368 18.38 49.49 -6.06
N LEU A 369 18.30 50.81 -6.28
CA LEU A 369 17.75 51.82 -5.34
C LEU A 369 16.23 52.11 -5.54
N PRO A 370 15.58 52.90 -4.65
CA PRO A 370 14.13 52.88 -4.42
C PRO A 370 13.35 54.10 -4.97
N LEU A 371 12.02 54.06 -4.82
CA LEU A 371 11.01 55.12 -4.54
C LEU A 371 9.69 54.35 -4.22
N LEU A 372 8.70 54.76 -3.41
CA LEU A 372 8.41 56.04 -2.74
C LEU A 372 7.80 55.84 -1.31
N LEU A 373 6.97 56.80 -0.85
CA LEU A 373 6.38 56.99 0.50
C LEU A 373 4.85 56.72 0.58
N GLY A 374 4.33 56.52 1.80
CA GLY A 374 2.94 56.88 2.21
C GLY A 374 2.11 55.75 2.84
N CYS A 375 2.11 55.58 4.17
CA CYS A 375 1.26 56.24 5.19
C CYS A 375 -0.11 55.56 5.46
N SER A 376 -0.32 55.19 6.74
CA SER A 376 -1.57 55.22 7.56
C SER A 376 -2.94 54.86 6.91
N ASP A 377 -3.82 54.08 7.55
CA ASP A 377 -4.36 54.39 8.90
C ASP A 377 -5.09 53.23 9.63
N ILE A 378 -5.43 53.45 10.91
CA ILE A 378 -6.08 52.49 11.83
C ILE A 378 -7.54 52.90 12.14
N ARG A 379 -8.49 51.93 12.17
CA ARG A 379 -9.64 51.76 13.12
C ARG A 379 -10.73 50.85 12.51
N GLN A 380 -11.05 49.68 13.07
CA GLN A 380 -12.00 49.45 14.18
C GLN A 380 -13.44 49.99 13.99
N MET A 381 -14.42 49.07 13.87
CA MET A 381 -15.70 49.16 14.60
C MET A 381 -16.22 47.76 15.02
N ARG A 382 -16.88 47.74 16.19
CA ARG A 382 -17.65 46.66 16.86
C ARG A 382 -19.12 46.72 16.39
N ALA A 383 -20.09 45.87 16.73
CA ALA A 383 -20.26 44.46 17.14
C ALA A 383 -21.79 44.22 17.35
N SER A 384 -22.26 42.95 17.48
CA SER A 384 -23.58 42.57 18.07
C SER A 384 -24.87 42.96 17.29
N ASN A 385 -26.04 42.28 17.35
CA ASN A 385 -26.51 41.10 18.12
C ASN A 385 -27.87 40.51 17.58
N ILE A 386 -28.03 39.17 17.62
CA ILE A 386 -29.20 38.40 18.18
C ILE A 386 -30.60 38.24 17.47
N LEU A 387 -30.90 36.96 17.17
CA LEU A 387 -32.16 36.12 17.27
C LEU A 387 -33.46 36.27 16.41
N LEU A 388 -33.89 35.09 15.91
CA LEU A 388 -35.27 34.54 15.68
C LEU A 388 -36.17 35.18 14.59
N LEU A 389 -37.13 34.48 13.95
CA LEU A 389 -37.93 33.30 14.36
C LEU A 389 -38.34 32.38 13.17
N GLN A 390 -38.96 31.23 13.48
CA GLN A 390 -39.37 30.14 12.59
C GLN A 390 -40.58 30.42 11.67
N GLY A 391 -40.76 29.57 10.63
CA GLY A 391 -42.02 29.42 9.91
C GLY A 391 -42.10 28.09 9.13
N ALA A 392 -42.85 27.11 9.65
CA ALA A 392 -43.14 25.84 8.98
C ALA A 392 -44.61 25.77 8.59
N THR A 393 -44.94 25.11 7.47
CA THR A 393 -46.32 24.93 7.00
C THR A 393 -46.59 23.45 6.72
N LEU A 394 -47.48 22.82 7.50
CA LEU A 394 -48.02 21.50 7.19
C LEU A 394 -49.19 21.63 6.21
N LEU A 395 -49.33 20.64 5.32
CA LEU A 395 -50.56 20.35 4.60
C LEU A 395 -51.00 18.92 4.92
N THR A 396 -52.17 18.79 5.55
CA THR A 396 -52.76 17.50 5.93
C THR A 396 -53.66 16.97 4.82
N GLY A 397 -53.34 15.81 4.26
CA GLY A 397 -54.23 15.04 3.38
C GLY A 397 -54.56 13.68 4.03
N THR A 398 -55.83 13.44 4.34
CA THR A 398 -56.28 12.17 4.93
C THR A 398 -56.67 11.17 3.84
N ALA A 399 -56.06 9.97 3.86
CA ALA A 399 -56.53 8.80 3.13
C ALA A 399 -56.63 7.60 4.11
N LEU A 400 -57.65 6.76 3.93
CA LEU A 400 -57.96 5.61 4.78
C LEU A 400 -57.84 4.30 4.00
N ALA A 401 -57.36 3.25 4.68
CA ALA A 401 -57.16 1.88 4.20
C ALA A 401 -56.09 1.73 3.08
N SER A 402 -55.36 0.60 3.00
CA SER A 402 -55.61 -0.73 3.54
C SER A 402 -54.41 -1.35 4.29
N SER A 403 -54.68 -2.40 5.06
CA SER A 403 -53.67 -3.22 5.71
C SER A 403 -53.10 -4.27 4.73
N SER A 404 -51.91 -4.03 4.21
CA SER A 404 -51.04 -5.03 3.58
C SER A 404 -49.66 -5.02 4.25
N SER A 405 -48.95 -6.13 4.14
CA SER A 405 -47.74 -6.46 4.93
C SER A 405 -46.61 -5.42 4.79
N ILE A 406 -46.39 -4.62 5.83
CA ILE A 406 -45.22 -3.74 5.95
C ILE A 406 -44.02 -4.58 6.42
N ASN A 407 -43.40 -5.33 5.52
CA ASN A 407 -41.97 -5.62 5.67
C ASN A 407 -41.25 -4.28 5.51
N ARG A 408 -40.69 -3.74 6.61
CA ARG A 408 -39.81 -2.57 6.52
C ARG A 408 -38.60 -2.97 5.68
N ARG A 409 -38.54 -2.49 4.44
CA ARG A 409 -37.32 -2.50 3.62
C ARG A 409 -36.18 -1.95 4.48
N ALA A 410 -35.06 -2.66 4.57
CA ALA A 410 -33.98 -2.29 5.47
C ALA A 410 -33.39 -0.93 5.06
N ASP A 411 -32.83 -0.19 6.01
CA ASP A 411 -32.05 0.99 5.67
C ASP A 411 -30.87 0.55 4.79
N ILE A 412 -30.79 1.14 3.60
CA ILE A 412 -29.80 0.86 2.57
C ILE A 412 -28.36 1.03 3.08
N SER A 413 -28.16 1.91 4.06
CA SER A 413 -26.88 2.06 4.77
C SER A 413 -26.38 0.75 5.39
N SER A 414 -27.28 -0.16 5.78
CA SER A 414 -26.95 -1.45 6.35
C SER A 414 -26.17 -2.34 5.39
N CYS A 415 -26.49 -2.27 4.09
CA CYS A 415 -25.86 -3.09 3.05
C CYS A 415 -24.58 -2.47 2.45
N LYS A 416 -24.26 -1.22 2.80
CA LYS A 416 -22.95 -0.61 2.49
C LYS A 416 -21.89 -1.14 3.43
N LEU A 417 -21.39 -2.34 3.16
CA LEU A 417 -20.33 -2.97 3.94
C LEU A 417 -19.06 -2.10 3.86
N PRO A 418 -18.47 -1.68 5.00
CA PRO A 418 -17.30 -0.81 4.99
C PRO A 418 -16.07 -1.55 4.47
N ALA A 419 -15.10 -0.79 3.96
CA ALA A 419 -13.76 -1.30 3.70
C ALA A 419 -13.13 -1.81 5.01
N THR A 420 -12.54 -3.01 4.96
CA THR A 420 -11.86 -3.59 6.13
C THR A 420 -10.47 -2.99 6.26
N ASN A 421 -10.12 -2.52 7.46
CA ASN A 421 -8.82 -1.90 7.70
C ASN A 421 -7.67 -2.92 7.54
N GLY A 422 -6.59 -2.52 6.86
CA GLY A 422 -5.45 -3.38 6.55
C GLY A 422 -5.69 -4.42 5.44
N VAL A 423 -6.82 -4.35 4.72
CA VAL A 423 -7.10 -5.23 3.56
C VAL A 423 -6.85 -4.46 2.27
N PHE A 424 -5.79 -4.85 1.56
CA PHE A 424 -5.31 -4.17 0.37
C PHE A 424 -6.34 -4.28 -0.77
N PHE A 425 -6.74 -3.12 -1.31
CA PHE A 425 -7.81 -2.98 -2.32
C PHE A 425 -9.15 -3.60 -1.90
N SER A 426 -9.52 -3.51 -0.61
CA SER A 426 -10.80 -3.98 -0.08
C SER A 426 -12.00 -3.52 -0.92
N SER A 427 -12.88 -4.46 -1.32
CA SER A 427 -14.12 -4.17 -2.06
C SER A 427 -15.19 -3.39 -1.26
N GLY A 428 -14.90 -3.01 -0.01
CA GLY A 428 -15.85 -2.30 0.85
C GLY A 428 -15.95 -0.80 0.63
N PHE A 429 -17.07 -0.21 1.05
CA PHE A 429 -17.34 1.22 0.93
C PHE A 429 -16.37 2.06 1.75
N GLY A 430 -15.86 3.13 1.14
CA GLY A 430 -14.98 4.10 1.81
C GLY A 430 -13.51 3.71 1.88
N TYR A 431 -13.07 2.71 1.10
CA TYR A 431 -11.64 2.43 0.90
C TYR A 431 -10.92 3.68 0.35
N LYS A 432 -9.76 4.02 0.91
CA LYS A 432 -9.00 5.23 0.60
C LYS A 432 -7.50 4.93 0.60
N TYR A 433 -6.99 4.54 -0.56
CA TYR A 433 -5.56 4.36 -0.82
C TYR A 433 -5.15 5.25 -1.98
N ASP A 434 -5.19 6.57 -1.72
CA ASP A 434 -4.97 7.65 -2.69
C ASP A 434 -5.69 7.44 -4.04
N CYS A 435 -6.93 6.97 -3.99
CA CYS A 435 -7.73 6.60 -5.16
C CYS A 435 -8.02 7.84 -6.02
N ALA A 436 -7.95 7.71 -7.35
CA ALA A 436 -8.47 8.72 -8.26
C ALA A 436 -9.99 8.85 -8.09
N PRO A 437 -10.59 10.04 -8.29
CA PRO A 437 -12.04 10.19 -8.31
C PRO A 437 -12.63 9.25 -9.37
N SER A 438 -13.70 8.53 -9.04
CA SER A 438 -14.38 7.61 -9.96
C SER A 438 -15.61 8.22 -10.62
N LYS A 439 -15.99 9.46 -10.25
CA LYS A 439 -17.25 10.10 -10.64
C LYS A 439 -17.05 11.56 -10.99
N GLY A 440 -17.81 12.06 -11.96
CA GLY A 440 -17.67 13.40 -12.52
C GLY A 440 -16.62 13.43 -13.63
N THR A 441 -15.97 14.59 -13.81
CA THR A 441 -14.85 14.74 -14.74
C THR A 441 -13.56 14.34 -14.02
N VAL A 442 -12.93 13.28 -14.49
CA VAL A 442 -11.60 12.82 -14.06
C VAL A 442 -10.59 13.36 -15.06
N ASN A 443 -9.64 14.15 -14.59
CA ASN A 443 -8.64 14.74 -15.47
C ASN A 443 -7.42 13.83 -15.56
N ALA A 444 -6.97 13.58 -16.77
CA ALA A 444 -5.79 12.79 -17.00
C ALA A 444 -4.83 13.45 -17.98
N ILE A 445 -3.53 13.24 -17.75
CA ILE A 445 -2.48 13.58 -18.70
C ILE A 445 -2.02 12.26 -19.32
N LEU A 446 -1.84 12.23 -20.64
CA LEU A 446 -1.37 11.06 -21.39
C LEU A 446 -0.13 11.43 -22.20
N ILE A 447 0.94 10.68 -22.00
CA ILE A 447 2.15 10.76 -22.81
C ILE A 447 2.43 9.44 -23.52
N PHE A 448 3.14 9.56 -24.64
CA PHE A 448 3.61 8.42 -25.41
C PHE A 448 5.13 8.35 -25.35
N ILE A 449 5.70 7.16 -25.19
CA ILE A 449 7.15 7.01 -24.99
C ILE A 449 7.78 6.00 -25.96
N ASP A 450 9.07 6.19 -26.24
CA ASP A 450 9.88 5.21 -26.95
C ASP A 450 11.29 5.11 -26.34
N PHE A 451 12.05 4.09 -26.74
CA PHE A 451 13.31 3.72 -26.07
C PHE A 451 14.51 3.87 -27.01
N PRO A 452 15.75 3.98 -26.48
CA PRO A 452 16.95 4.06 -27.30
C PRO A 452 17.18 2.84 -28.22
N ASP A 453 16.82 1.64 -27.75
CA ASP A 453 16.85 0.37 -28.49
C ASP A 453 15.54 0.09 -29.25
N GLN A 454 14.40 0.44 -28.65
CA GLN A 454 13.06 0.18 -29.18
C GLN A 454 12.35 1.50 -29.48
N THR A 455 12.81 2.12 -30.58
CA THR A 455 12.28 3.40 -31.08
C THR A 455 10.88 3.22 -31.68
N ALA A 456 10.09 4.31 -31.72
CA ALA A 456 8.77 4.30 -32.34
C ALA A 456 8.80 3.87 -33.82
N SER A 457 7.75 3.16 -34.24
CA SER A 457 7.57 2.65 -35.60
C SER A 457 6.29 3.16 -36.29
N GLU A 458 5.38 3.69 -35.47
CA GLU A 458 4.15 4.40 -35.83
C GLU A 458 4.46 5.73 -36.52
N ALA A 459 3.57 6.19 -37.40
CA ALA A 459 3.74 7.47 -38.08
C ALA A 459 3.58 8.67 -37.12
N SER A 460 2.78 8.49 -36.06
CA SER A 460 2.66 9.42 -34.93
C SER A 460 1.98 8.73 -33.73
N PRO A 461 2.11 9.25 -32.51
CA PRO A 461 1.37 8.74 -31.35
C PRO A 461 -0.15 8.83 -31.49
N GLN A 462 -0.67 9.67 -32.40
CA GLN A 462 -2.10 9.72 -32.72
C GLN A 462 -2.64 8.35 -33.17
N GLU A 463 -1.83 7.52 -33.85
CA GLU A 463 -2.23 6.17 -34.27
C GLU A 463 -2.42 5.19 -33.10
N VAL A 464 -1.77 5.48 -31.96
CA VAL A 464 -1.92 4.73 -30.71
C VAL A 464 -3.10 5.29 -29.90
N TYR A 465 -3.23 6.62 -29.84
CA TYR A 465 -4.38 7.30 -29.24
C TYR A 465 -5.71 6.83 -29.85
N ASP A 466 -5.84 6.90 -31.18
CA ASP A 466 -7.08 6.58 -31.91
C ASP A 466 -7.48 5.11 -31.80
N LEU A 467 -6.52 4.20 -31.57
CA LEU A 467 -6.78 2.79 -31.33
C LEU A 467 -7.40 2.54 -29.95
N LEU A 468 -6.90 3.21 -28.91
CA LEU A 468 -7.18 2.85 -27.52
C LEU A 468 -8.17 3.79 -26.82
N ILE A 469 -7.92 5.09 -26.88
CA ILE A 469 -8.55 6.05 -25.95
C ILE A 469 -10.04 6.29 -26.22
N PRO A 470 -10.51 6.52 -27.47
CA PRO A 470 -11.94 6.74 -27.72
C PRO A 470 -12.81 5.55 -27.31
N GLN A 471 -12.30 4.32 -27.47
CA GLN A 471 -13.02 3.09 -27.10
C GLN A 471 -13.05 2.92 -25.57
N ALA A 472 -11.93 3.19 -24.87
CA ALA A 472 -11.88 3.17 -23.41
C ALA A 472 -12.82 4.21 -22.78
N GLN A 473 -12.87 5.43 -23.34
CA GLN A 473 -13.81 6.48 -22.94
C GLN A 473 -15.27 6.08 -23.18
N GLN A 474 -15.58 5.49 -24.34
CA GLN A 474 -16.93 5.00 -24.65
C GLN A 474 -17.37 3.88 -23.70
N TRP A 475 -16.46 2.96 -23.36
CA TRP A 475 -16.71 1.88 -22.40
C TRP A 475 -17.06 2.43 -21.01
N PHE A 476 -16.28 3.40 -20.50
CA PHE A 476 -16.55 4.05 -19.21
C PHE A 476 -17.84 4.85 -19.21
N ASN A 477 -18.12 5.60 -20.28
CA ASN A 477 -19.37 6.35 -20.42
C ASN A 477 -20.60 5.40 -20.42
N THR A 478 -20.47 4.24 -21.06
CA THR A 478 -21.52 3.19 -21.08
C THR A 478 -21.69 2.55 -19.70
N SER A 479 -20.58 2.09 -19.09
CA SER A 479 -20.59 1.40 -17.79
C SER A 479 -21.15 2.28 -16.67
N SER A 480 -20.77 3.56 -16.66
CA SER A 480 -21.14 4.54 -15.63
C SER A 480 -22.46 5.26 -15.87
N TYR A 481 -23.19 4.96 -16.95
CA TYR A 481 -24.39 5.73 -17.35
C TYR A 481 -24.12 7.24 -17.52
N GLY A 482 -22.92 7.59 -18.00
CA GLY A 482 -22.43 8.97 -18.11
C GLY A 482 -22.10 9.66 -16.78
N GLN A 483 -22.04 8.93 -15.65
CA GLN A 483 -21.63 9.49 -14.35
C GLN A 483 -20.11 9.75 -14.26
N LEU A 484 -19.31 9.09 -15.12
CA LEU A 484 -17.87 9.30 -15.28
C LEU A 484 -17.57 9.87 -16.67
N SER A 485 -16.76 10.92 -16.72
CA SER A 485 -16.16 11.46 -17.94
C SER A 485 -14.64 11.53 -17.76
N LEU A 486 -13.91 10.69 -18.51
CA LEU A 486 -12.45 10.66 -18.48
C LEU A 486 -11.89 11.67 -19.48
N ASN A 487 -11.46 12.83 -18.96
CA ASN A 487 -10.95 13.96 -19.73
C ASN A 487 -9.43 13.85 -19.90
N ILE A 488 -8.99 13.26 -21.02
CA ILE A 488 -7.56 13.02 -21.28
C ILE A 488 -6.96 14.15 -22.11
N THR A 489 -5.96 14.82 -21.56
CA THR A 489 -5.07 15.73 -22.28
C THR A 489 -3.84 14.95 -22.74
N ALA A 490 -3.76 14.66 -24.03
CA ALA A 490 -2.68 13.86 -24.62
C ALA A 490 -1.75 14.71 -25.50
N ASP A 491 -0.43 14.54 -25.37
CA ASP A 491 0.50 15.05 -26.39
C ASP A 491 0.73 14.01 -27.48
N THR A 492 -0.08 14.07 -28.55
CA THR A 492 0.08 13.20 -29.72
C THR A 492 1.11 13.73 -30.74
N SER A 493 1.86 14.80 -30.43
CA SER A 493 2.86 15.38 -31.34
C SER A 493 4.20 14.66 -31.37
N ARG A 494 4.50 13.84 -30.35
CA ARG A 494 5.81 13.19 -30.16
C ARG A 494 5.73 11.94 -29.30
N PHE A 495 6.74 11.08 -29.44
CA PHE A 495 7.15 10.16 -28.39
C PHE A 495 8.22 10.85 -27.54
N TYR A 496 8.14 10.70 -26.22
CA TYR A 496 9.19 11.12 -25.28
C TYR A 496 10.20 9.98 -25.14
N ARG A 497 11.47 10.26 -25.43
CA ARG A 497 12.53 9.26 -25.45
C ARG A 497 12.98 8.91 -24.04
N MET A 498 12.71 7.70 -23.59
CA MET A 498 13.16 7.20 -22.29
C MET A 498 14.69 7.19 -22.17
N PRO A 499 15.26 7.44 -20.97
CA PRO A 499 16.71 7.54 -20.77
C PRO A 499 17.45 6.20 -20.82
N LYS A 500 16.75 5.08 -20.63
CA LYS A 500 17.28 3.70 -20.61
C LYS A 500 16.61 2.87 -21.71
N ASN A 501 17.24 1.76 -22.11
CA ASN A 501 16.65 0.78 -23.03
C ASN A 501 15.42 0.10 -22.40
N ALA A 502 14.47 -0.38 -23.22
CA ALA A 502 13.22 -0.94 -22.70
C ALA A 502 13.45 -2.14 -21.76
N ALA A 503 14.42 -3.00 -22.09
CA ALA A 503 14.79 -4.15 -21.27
C ALA A 503 15.36 -3.80 -19.88
N GLU A 504 15.90 -2.59 -19.69
CA GLU A 504 16.51 -2.17 -18.42
C GLU A 504 15.47 -1.83 -17.35
N TYR A 505 14.21 -1.60 -17.72
CA TYR A 505 13.11 -1.39 -16.77
C TYR A 505 12.56 -2.70 -16.19
N ASN A 506 13.00 -3.86 -16.68
CA ASN A 506 12.55 -5.19 -16.22
C ASN A 506 11.02 -5.31 -16.12
N PHE A 507 10.29 -4.76 -17.11
CA PHE A 507 8.84 -4.63 -17.08
C PHE A 507 8.16 -5.92 -17.53
N VAL A 508 8.37 -6.98 -16.73
CA VAL A 508 7.94 -8.37 -16.95
C VAL A 508 7.26 -8.90 -15.68
N ARG A 509 6.53 -10.03 -15.74
CA ARG A 509 5.90 -10.60 -14.53
C ARG A 509 6.86 -11.51 -13.75
N PRO A 510 6.98 -11.39 -12.40
CA PRO A 510 6.35 -10.38 -11.55
C PRO A 510 7.03 -9.01 -11.66
N LEU A 511 6.23 -7.96 -11.80
CA LEU A 511 6.69 -6.57 -11.83
C LEU A 511 6.83 -6.07 -10.39
N SER A 512 8.01 -5.56 -10.01
CA SER A 512 8.19 -4.93 -8.70
C SER A 512 7.65 -3.50 -8.69
N GLN A 513 7.17 -3.05 -7.54
CA GLN A 513 6.70 -1.66 -7.38
C GLN A 513 7.82 -0.66 -7.69
N GLN A 514 9.05 -0.93 -7.25
CA GLN A 514 10.24 -0.10 -7.53
C GLN A 514 10.51 0.06 -9.04
N ALA A 515 10.46 -1.03 -9.82
CA ALA A 515 10.69 -0.97 -11.27
C ALA A 515 9.60 -0.14 -11.98
N HIS A 516 8.34 -0.32 -11.58
CA HIS A 516 7.22 0.47 -12.08
C HIS A 516 7.35 1.96 -11.70
N TYR A 517 7.73 2.26 -10.45
CA TYR A 517 7.97 3.63 -9.99
C TYR A 517 9.09 4.32 -10.78
N ALA A 518 10.22 3.66 -10.96
CA ALA A 518 11.34 4.19 -11.75
C ALA A 518 10.96 4.44 -13.22
N TYR A 519 10.18 3.55 -13.83
CA TYR A 519 9.65 3.71 -15.19
C TYR A 519 8.74 4.94 -15.31
N VAL A 520 7.79 5.12 -14.39
CA VAL A 520 6.88 6.28 -14.38
C VAL A 520 7.64 7.58 -14.08
N GLN A 521 8.60 7.57 -13.15
CA GLN A 521 9.47 8.71 -12.86
C GLN A 521 10.29 9.12 -14.07
N ASP A 522 11.01 8.20 -14.71
CA ASP A 522 11.82 8.52 -15.89
C ASP A 522 10.93 9.08 -17.03
N ALA A 523 9.72 8.52 -17.24
CA ALA A 523 8.76 9.03 -18.22
C ALA A 523 8.24 10.45 -17.88
N LEU A 524 7.98 10.74 -16.59
CA LEU A 524 7.61 12.06 -16.10
C LEU A 524 8.71 13.09 -16.35
N GLU A 525 9.97 12.78 -16.04
CA GLU A 525 11.08 13.71 -16.25
C GLU A 525 11.26 14.05 -17.75
N GLN A 526 11.13 13.07 -18.66
CA GLN A 526 11.20 13.33 -20.11
C GLN A 526 10.07 14.25 -20.58
N TRP A 527 8.88 14.11 -20.01
CA TRP A 527 7.74 14.99 -20.32
C TRP A 527 7.95 16.42 -19.78
N LEU A 528 8.47 16.56 -18.57
CA LEU A 528 8.67 17.86 -17.92
C LEU A 528 9.82 18.66 -18.54
N ASP A 529 10.94 18.04 -18.89
CA ASP A 529 12.08 18.70 -19.55
C ASP A 529 11.66 19.39 -20.87
N VAL A 530 10.84 18.70 -21.67
CA VAL A 530 10.34 19.20 -22.95
C VAL A 530 9.24 20.25 -22.77
N THR A 531 8.28 20.02 -21.86
CA THR A 531 7.10 20.89 -21.75
C THR A 531 7.30 22.11 -20.86
N ASN A 532 8.26 22.07 -19.93
CA ASN A 532 8.43 23.06 -18.86
C ASN A 532 7.12 23.32 -18.07
N THR A 533 6.29 22.27 -17.93
CA THR A 533 5.00 22.36 -17.22
C THR A 533 5.23 22.68 -15.74
N PRO A 534 4.63 23.74 -15.18
CA PRO A 534 4.72 24.02 -13.75
C PRO A 534 4.07 22.89 -12.93
N VAL A 535 4.83 22.27 -12.04
CA VAL A 535 4.37 21.16 -11.18
C VAL A 535 4.11 21.62 -9.75
N PRO A 536 3.04 21.14 -9.08
CA PRO A 536 2.84 21.38 -7.65
C PRO A 536 3.91 20.68 -6.82
N ARG A 537 4.54 21.41 -5.89
CA ARG A 537 5.35 20.78 -4.83
C ARG A 537 4.47 19.86 -3.99
N VAL A 538 5.01 18.79 -3.41
CA VAL A 538 4.24 17.82 -2.59
C VAL A 538 3.43 18.47 -1.47
N ASN A 539 3.92 19.57 -0.89
CA ASN A 539 3.23 20.33 0.17
C ASN A 539 2.10 21.26 -0.36
N SER A 540 1.72 21.18 -1.64
CA SER A 540 0.63 21.98 -2.20
C SER A 540 -0.72 21.54 -1.65
N THR A 541 -1.44 22.46 -1.00
CA THR A 541 -2.84 22.24 -0.58
C THR A 541 -3.81 22.14 -1.75
N GLU A 542 -3.36 22.35 -2.99
CA GLU A 542 -4.17 22.31 -4.20
C GLU A 542 -4.33 20.87 -4.75
N GLY A 543 -3.53 19.92 -4.26
CA GLY A 543 -3.53 18.52 -4.72
C GLY A 543 -2.55 18.24 -5.86
N PRO A 544 -2.67 17.07 -6.53
CA PRO A 544 -1.82 16.71 -7.65
C PRO A 544 -2.19 17.51 -8.91
N LEU A 545 -1.26 17.59 -9.87
CA LEU A 545 -1.48 18.26 -11.15
C LEU A 545 -2.63 17.66 -11.97
N THR A 546 -2.86 16.35 -11.86
CA THR A 546 -3.93 15.61 -12.56
C THR A 546 -4.43 14.46 -11.69
N ASP A 547 -5.60 13.87 -11.99
CA ASP A 547 -6.08 12.71 -11.22
C ASP A 547 -5.30 11.44 -11.59
N ILE A 548 -5.12 11.18 -12.91
CA ILE A 548 -4.41 10.01 -13.44
C ILE A 548 -3.34 10.44 -14.45
N PHE A 549 -2.16 9.81 -14.40
CA PHE A 549 -1.11 9.95 -15.41
C PHE A 549 -0.96 8.68 -16.24
N TYR A 550 -1.18 8.76 -17.56
CA TYR A 550 -1.05 7.63 -18.47
C TYR A 550 0.28 7.66 -19.22
N VAL A 551 0.95 6.51 -19.28
CA VAL A 551 2.15 6.28 -20.09
C VAL A 551 1.88 5.15 -21.06
N ILE A 552 1.98 5.41 -22.36
CA ILE A 552 1.79 4.39 -23.40
C ILE A 552 3.06 4.29 -24.26
N PRO A 553 3.78 3.16 -24.25
CA PRO A 553 4.93 2.98 -25.11
C PRO A 553 4.53 2.77 -26.57
N THR A 554 5.48 2.94 -27.48
CA THR A 554 5.37 2.42 -28.85
C THR A 554 5.09 0.91 -28.84
N ARG A 555 4.32 0.44 -29.82
CA ARG A 555 4.08 -0.98 -30.12
C ARG A 555 5.36 -1.77 -30.40
N ASN A 556 6.47 -1.10 -30.68
CA ASN A 556 7.78 -1.72 -30.87
C ASN A 556 8.51 -2.03 -29.54
N ALA A 557 7.99 -1.57 -28.40
CA ALA A 557 8.56 -1.79 -27.06
C ALA A 557 8.22 -3.18 -26.50
N THR A 558 8.62 -4.22 -27.23
CA THR A 558 8.41 -5.64 -26.90
C THR A 558 8.97 -6.08 -25.54
N ASN A 559 9.92 -5.34 -24.95
CA ASN A 559 10.40 -5.58 -23.57
C ASN A 559 9.54 -4.96 -22.45
N ILE A 560 8.48 -4.23 -22.78
CA ILE A 560 7.46 -3.80 -21.81
C ILE A 560 6.29 -4.76 -21.93
N GLU A 561 6.37 -5.90 -21.21
CA GLU A 561 5.53 -7.08 -21.49
C GLU A 561 4.08 -6.98 -20.98
N LEU A 562 3.83 -6.19 -19.93
CA LEU A 562 2.52 -6.09 -19.28
C LEU A 562 2.05 -4.65 -19.12
N SER A 563 0.73 -4.51 -18.98
CA SER A 563 0.07 -3.33 -18.46
C SER A 563 -0.02 -3.39 -16.93
N ALA A 564 -0.06 -2.22 -16.29
CA ALA A 564 -0.12 -2.08 -14.83
C ALA A 564 -0.62 -0.69 -14.40
N ALA A 565 -1.10 -0.59 -13.16
CA ALA A 565 -1.34 0.67 -12.45
C ALA A 565 -0.41 0.80 -11.23
N LEU A 566 0.05 2.02 -10.93
CA LEU A 566 0.77 2.27 -9.68
C LEU A 566 -0.18 2.14 -8.50
N THR A 567 0.30 1.45 -7.47
CA THR A 567 -0.38 1.27 -6.19
C THR A 567 -0.55 2.62 -5.49
N GLY A 568 0.48 3.45 -5.42
CA GLY A 568 0.47 4.79 -4.81
C GLY A 568 0.40 5.95 -5.81
N GLY A 569 0.65 7.16 -5.29
CA GLY A 569 0.76 8.39 -6.08
C GLY A 569 1.96 8.40 -7.03
N ALA A 570 1.87 9.18 -8.10
CA ALA A 570 2.94 9.41 -9.06
C ALA A 570 3.66 10.74 -8.77
N TYR A 571 4.98 10.65 -8.61
CA TYR A 571 5.85 11.77 -8.22
C TYR A 571 7.02 11.92 -9.20
N THR A 572 7.56 13.13 -9.34
CA THR A 572 8.88 13.37 -9.96
C THR A 572 10.00 12.90 -9.04
N LYS A 573 11.24 12.85 -9.52
CA LYS A 573 12.43 12.59 -8.68
C LYS A 573 12.61 13.65 -7.59
N ASN A 574 12.34 14.92 -7.92
CA ASN A 574 12.28 16.04 -6.96
C ASN A 574 11.00 16.07 -6.10
N VAL A 575 10.32 14.93 -5.94
CA VAL A 575 9.12 14.73 -5.11
C VAL A 575 8.02 15.80 -5.31
N ASN A 576 7.71 16.15 -6.56
CA ASN A 576 6.53 16.96 -6.92
C ASN A 576 5.36 16.02 -7.21
N TYR A 577 4.15 16.35 -6.74
CA TYR A 577 2.98 15.46 -6.82
C TYR A 577 2.25 15.65 -8.14
N ILE A 578 2.36 14.68 -9.04
CA ILE A 578 1.84 14.80 -10.40
C ILE A 578 0.45 14.19 -10.53
N ALA A 579 0.26 12.97 -10.04
CA ALA A 579 -1.02 12.29 -10.12
C ALA A 579 -1.29 11.40 -8.90
N ARG A 580 -2.58 11.15 -8.62
CA ARG A 580 -3.01 10.19 -7.57
C ARG A 580 -2.61 8.76 -7.90
N LYS A 581 -2.54 8.47 -9.21
CA LYS A 581 -2.22 7.17 -9.81
C LYS A 581 -1.51 7.39 -11.13
N ALA A 582 -0.60 6.48 -11.49
CA ALA A 582 -0.19 6.31 -12.87
C ALA A 582 -0.72 4.99 -13.43
N VAL A 583 -0.93 4.94 -14.74
CA VAL A 583 -1.36 3.76 -15.49
C VAL A 583 -0.47 3.60 -16.71
N THR A 584 0.19 2.46 -16.83
CA THR A 584 1.19 2.15 -17.86
C THR A 584 0.70 1.01 -18.72
N MET A 585 0.77 1.14 -20.05
CA MET A 585 0.44 0.05 -20.98
C MET A 585 1.69 -0.73 -21.39
N GLY A 586 1.55 -2.04 -21.64
CA GLY A 586 2.58 -2.88 -22.23
C GLY A 586 2.17 -3.46 -23.59
N ILE A 587 2.96 -4.40 -24.11
CA ILE A 587 2.69 -5.10 -25.37
C ILE A 587 1.39 -5.92 -25.31
N ASP A 588 0.97 -6.35 -24.13
CA ASP A 588 -0.30 -7.04 -23.88
C ASP A 588 -1.54 -6.23 -24.29
N THR A 589 -1.47 -4.89 -24.18
CA THR A 589 -2.47 -3.96 -24.71
C THR A 589 -2.57 -4.07 -26.23
N PHE A 590 -1.47 -4.30 -26.93
CA PHE A 590 -1.45 -4.31 -28.40
C PHE A 590 -1.72 -5.69 -29.00
N ASP A 591 -1.22 -6.75 -28.38
CA ASP A 591 -1.33 -8.12 -28.88
C ASP A 591 -2.67 -8.80 -28.54
N TRP A 592 -3.29 -8.45 -27.40
CA TRP A 592 -4.46 -9.18 -26.89
C TRP A 592 -5.65 -8.31 -26.51
N TRP A 593 -5.44 -7.22 -25.76
CA TRP A 593 -6.55 -6.59 -25.02
C TRP A 593 -7.12 -5.31 -25.66
N GLY A 594 -6.33 -4.58 -26.43
CA GLY A 594 -6.70 -3.26 -26.95
C GLY A 594 -7.10 -2.29 -25.83
N TYR A 595 -8.11 -1.47 -26.11
CA TYR A 595 -8.63 -0.47 -25.16
C TYR A 595 -9.04 -1.04 -23.79
N LYS A 596 -9.35 -2.34 -23.71
CA LYS A 596 -9.79 -2.97 -22.46
C LYS A 596 -8.71 -2.98 -21.37
N ALA A 597 -7.42 -3.05 -21.75
CA ALA A 597 -6.32 -2.92 -20.78
C ALA A 597 -6.34 -1.53 -20.12
N VAL A 598 -6.55 -0.45 -20.91
CA VAL A 598 -6.73 0.91 -20.38
C VAL A 598 -7.87 0.94 -19.36
N ASN A 599 -9.00 0.28 -19.63
CA ASN A 599 -10.13 0.22 -18.69
C ASN A 599 -9.81 -0.58 -17.42
N HIS A 600 -9.14 -1.72 -17.54
CA HIS A 600 -8.75 -2.57 -16.40
C HIS A 600 -7.80 -1.83 -15.44
N GLU A 601 -6.68 -1.30 -15.95
CA GLU A 601 -5.70 -0.58 -15.12
C GLU A 601 -6.27 0.73 -14.55
N THR A 602 -7.15 1.40 -15.29
CA THR A 602 -7.89 2.56 -14.75
C THR A 602 -8.88 2.15 -13.63
N GLY A 603 -9.37 0.91 -13.64
CA GLY A 603 -10.11 0.32 -12.52
C GLY A 603 -9.29 0.30 -11.23
N HIS A 604 -8.02 -0.11 -11.29
CA HIS A 604 -7.11 -0.01 -10.15
C HIS A 604 -6.85 1.45 -9.73
N ALA A 605 -6.82 2.38 -10.69
CA ALA A 605 -6.71 3.80 -10.34
C ALA A 605 -7.92 4.30 -9.51
N PHE A 606 -9.11 3.73 -9.72
CA PHE A 606 -10.31 3.93 -8.90
C PHE A 606 -10.40 3.02 -7.66
N CYS A 607 -9.32 2.30 -7.32
CA CYS A 607 -9.28 1.31 -6.25
C CYS A 607 -10.28 0.14 -6.40
N LEU A 608 -10.36 -0.44 -7.60
CA LEU A 608 -10.93 -1.77 -7.81
C LEU A 608 -9.83 -2.86 -7.64
N PRO A 609 -10.09 -3.95 -6.90
CA PRO A 609 -9.17 -5.09 -6.81
C PRO A 609 -9.18 -5.96 -8.08
N ASP A 610 -8.13 -6.76 -8.24
CA ASP A 610 -8.14 -7.95 -9.08
C ASP A 610 -9.09 -9.00 -8.50
N LEU A 611 -9.99 -9.51 -9.33
CA LEU A 611 -10.97 -10.55 -8.98
C LEU A 611 -10.53 -11.95 -9.44
N TYR A 612 -9.22 -12.15 -9.62
CA TYR A 612 -8.60 -13.41 -10.03
C TYR A 612 -7.35 -13.71 -9.17
N PRO A 613 -6.96 -14.98 -8.99
CA PRO A 613 -5.86 -15.37 -8.11
C PRO A 613 -4.49 -14.81 -8.50
N ILE A 614 -3.84 -14.12 -7.56
CA ILE A 614 -2.46 -13.62 -7.66
C ILE A 614 -1.64 -14.24 -6.50
N PRO A 615 -0.42 -14.77 -6.74
CA PRO A 615 0.33 -14.80 -8.01
C PRO A 615 0.06 -16.05 -8.87
N THR A 616 -0.73 -17.02 -8.40
CA THR A 616 -0.91 -18.33 -9.08
C THR A 616 -2.37 -18.72 -9.28
N GLY A 617 -2.79 -18.82 -10.53
CA GLY A 617 -4.09 -19.34 -10.96
C GLY A 617 -4.42 -18.86 -12.37
N TYR A 618 -5.70 -18.62 -12.68
CA TYR A 618 -6.14 -18.10 -13.98
C TYR A 618 -7.18 -16.98 -13.84
N THR A 619 -7.20 -16.07 -14.82
CA THR A 619 -8.20 -14.98 -14.90
C THR A 619 -9.61 -15.55 -15.02
N GLY A 620 -10.57 -14.98 -14.29
CA GLY A 620 -11.95 -15.48 -14.22
C GLY A 620 -12.20 -16.60 -13.20
N MET A 621 -11.19 -17.19 -12.54
CA MET A 621 -11.39 -18.31 -11.59
C MET A 621 -12.47 -18.07 -10.52
N TYR A 622 -12.67 -16.83 -10.06
CA TYR A 622 -13.68 -16.51 -9.05
C TYR A 622 -14.97 -15.90 -9.61
N ALA A 623 -14.91 -15.22 -10.76
CA ALA A 623 -16.01 -14.38 -11.25
C ALA A 623 -16.34 -14.59 -12.74
N GLY A 624 -15.74 -15.60 -13.38
CA GLY A 624 -15.91 -15.95 -14.79
C GLY A 624 -15.59 -14.79 -15.73
N ASN A 625 -16.35 -14.72 -16.82
CA ASN A 625 -16.28 -13.66 -17.80
C ASN A 625 -17.30 -12.54 -17.56
N TRP A 626 -17.63 -12.25 -16.29
CA TRP A 626 -18.68 -11.29 -15.89
C TRP A 626 -18.17 -9.91 -15.46
N ASP A 627 -16.86 -9.70 -15.39
CA ASP A 627 -16.25 -8.42 -15.00
C ASP A 627 -14.84 -8.25 -15.59
N MET A 628 -14.51 -7.04 -16.05
CA MET A 628 -13.17 -6.67 -16.57
C MET A 628 -12.05 -6.91 -15.55
N MET A 629 -12.31 -6.71 -14.26
CA MET A 629 -11.35 -6.93 -13.16
C MET A 629 -11.17 -8.41 -12.82
N ALA A 630 -12.04 -9.29 -13.30
CA ALA A 630 -11.87 -10.74 -13.23
C ALA A 630 -11.13 -11.29 -14.45
N ASN A 631 -11.45 -10.78 -15.64
CA ASN A 631 -10.79 -11.12 -16.90
C ASN A 631 -10.90 -9.96 -17.91
N VAL A 632 -9.77 -9.37 -18.32
CA VAL A 632 -9.72 -8.35 -19.39
C VAL A 632 -10.33 -8.90 -20.69
N GLY A 633 -10.14 -10.20 -20.96
CA GLY A 633 -10.70 -10.90 -22.11
C GLY A 633 -12.21 -11.17 -22.05
N ALA A 634 -12.89 -10.82 -20.95
CA ALA A 634 -14.28 -11.20 -20.68
C ALA A 634 -15.26 -10.92 -21.84
N SER A 635 -16.18 -11.88 -22.04
CA SER A 635 -17.33 -11.79 -22.95
C SER A 635 -18.42 -10.85 -22.42
N SER A 636 -18.52 -10.69 -21.10
CA SER A 636 -19.47 -9.83 -20.40
C SER A 636 -18.73 -8.85 -19.47
N PRO A 637 -17.80 -8.00 -19.99
CA PRO A 637 -16.80 -7.29 -19.20
C PRO A 637 -17.31 -6.14 -18.33
N ASP A 638 -18.59 -5.76 -18.38
CA ASP A 638 -19.09 -4.62 -17.59
C ASP A 638 -18.98 -4.86 -16.08
N TYR A 639 -18.61 -3.83 -15.30
CA TYR A 639 -18.40 -4.00 -13.85
C TYR A 639 -19.67 -4.48 -13.13
N PHE A 640 -19.50 -5.30 -12.08
CA PHE A 640 -20.56 -5.69 -11.16
C PHE A 640 -21.31 -4.49 -10.57
N ALA A 641 -22.61 -4.65 -10.33
CA ALA A 641 -23.44 -3.61 -9.70
C ALA A 641 -22.89 -3.17 -8.33
N TRP A 642 -22.25 -4.07 -7.58
CA TRP A 642 -21.56 -3.73 -6.34
C TRP A 642 -20.47 -2.67 -6.56
N ASP A 643 -19.57 -2.88 -7.52
CA ASP A 643 -18.49 -1.94 -7.82
C ASP A 643 -19.05 -0.65 -8.43
N LYS A 644 -20.03 -0.72 -9.34
CA LYS A 644 -20.73 0.47 -9.84
C LYS A 644 -21.40 1.28 -8.72
N TRP A 645 -21.88 0.64 -7.65
CA TRP A 645 -22.42 1.32 -6.47
C TRP A 645 -21.31 1.90 -5.58
N ARG A 646 -20.19 1.21 -5.37
CA ARG A 646 -19.01 1.73 -4.66
C ARG A 646 -18.41 2.96 -5.35
N LEU A 647 -18.33 2.94 -6.68
CA LEU A 647 -17.85 4.04 -7.53
C LEU A 647 -18.86 5.20 -7.65
N GLY A 648 -20.08 5.04 -7.13
CA GLY A 648 -21.14 6.05 -7.15
C GLY A 648 -21.85 6.22 -8.49
N TRP A 649 -21.72 5.24 -9.41
CA TRP A 649 -22.42 5.22 -10.70
C TRP A 649 -23.86 4.73 -10.55
N LEU A 650 -24.13 3.86 -9.58
CA LEU A 650 -25.47 3.59 -9.07
C LEU A 650 -25.76 4.45 -7.83
N THR A 651 -27.01 4.88 -7.69
CA THR A 651 -27.51 5.57 -6.50
C THR A 651 -28.26 4.63 -5.56
N ASP A 652 -28.44 5.04 -4.31
CA ASP A 652 -29.02 4.21 -3.24
C ASP A 652 -30.49 3.82 -3.49
N ASP A 653 -31.20 4.53 -4.36
CA ASP A 653 -32.56 4.20 -4.82
C ASP A 653 -32.59 3.15 -5.95
N GLN A 654 -31.43 2.77 -6.49
CA GLN A 654 -31.25 1.70 -7.48
C GLN A 654 -30.77 0.38 -6.88
N VAL A 655 -30.59 0.30 -5.56
CA VAL A 655 -30.16 -0.91 -4.85
C VAL A 655 -31.11 -1.19 -3.69
N GLU A 656 -31.59 -2.44 -3.58
CA GLU A 656 -32.44 -2.86 -2.46
C GLU A 656 -31.65 -3.65 -1.41
N CYS A 657 -31.84 -3.30 -0.13
CA CYS A 657 -31.17 -3.97 0.99
C CYS A 657 -32.12 -4.94 1.70
N VAL A 658 -31.67 -6.18 1.83
CA VAL A 658 -32.24 -7.23 2.68
C VAL A 658 -31.23 -7.53 3.79
N VAL A 659 -31.67 -7.53 5.04
CA VAL A 659 -30.83 -7.92 6.18
C VAL A 659 -31.36 -9.20 6.80
N THR A 660 -30.46 -10.14 7.11
CA THR A 660 -30.81 -11.33 7.89
C THR A 660 -31.22 -10.89 9.30
N SER A 661 -32.39 -11.35 9.77
CA SER A 661 -32.91 -10.94 11.07
C SER A 661 -32.20 -11.69 12.20
N ALA A 662 -31.43 -10.98 13.02
CA ALA A 662 -30.77 -11.57 14.18
C ALA A 662 -31.79 -12.10 15.21
N ALA A 663 -31.64 -13.40 15.54
CA ALA A 663 -32.33 -14.18 16.56
C ALA A 663 -33.83 -14.54 16.32
N PRO A 664 -34.21 -15.82 16.41
CA PRO A 664 -35.60 -16.24 16.35
C PRO A 664 -36.35 -15.89 17.63
N PHE A 665 -37.36 -15.03 17.53
CA PHE A 665 -38.35 -14.88 18.60
C PHE A 665 -39.21 -16.16 18.67
N ASN A 666 -39.27 -16.80 19.84
CA ASN A 666 -40.09 -18.00 20.13
C ASN A 666 -39.78 -19.31 19.36
N GLY A 667 -38.58 -19.47 18.77
CA GLY A 667 -38.15 -20.79 18.27
C GLY A 667 -38.92 -21.33 17.05
N SER A 668 -39.70 -20.48 16.38
CA SER A 668 -40.13 -20.71 15.01
C SER A 668 -39.01 -20.31 14.04
N ASN A 669 -38.68 -21.16 13.07
CA ASN A 669 -37.89 -20.77 11.91
C ASN A 669 -38.73 -19.79 11.07
N ILE A 670 -38.59 -18.50 11.31
CA ILE A 670 -39.28 -17.46 10.55
C ILE A 670 -38.44 -17.20 9.30
N THR A 671 -38.72 -17.94 8.23
CA THR A 671 -38.16 -17.63 6.91
C THR A 671 -38.70 -16.27 6.46
N SER A 672 -37.84 -15.26 6.38
CA SER A 672 -38.22 -13.95 5.85
C SER A 672 -38.20 -14.01 4.33
N SER A 673 -39.36 -13.78 3.72
CA SER A 673 -39.52 -13.79 2.26
C SER A 673 -39.77 -12.38 1.73
N THR A 674 -38.98 -11.94 0.76
CA THR A 674 -39.14 -10.67 0.05
C THR A 674 -39.12 -10.86 -1.46
N THR A 675 -39.72 -9.93 -2.21
CA THR A 675 -39.84 -10.01 -3.67
C THR A 675 -39.42 -8.68 -4.29
N HIS A 676 -38.61 -8.75 -5.34
CA HIS A 676 -37.89 -7.63 -5.92
C HIS A 676 -37.95 -7.73 -7.45
N LYS A 677 -38.29 -6.64 -8.15
CA LYS A 677 -38.17 -6.55 -9.61
C LYS A 677 -36.84 -5.86 -9.93
N LEU A 678 -36.02 -6.51 -10.75
CA LEU A 678 -34.72 -6.04 -11.23
C LEU A 678 -34.78 -5.74 -12.73
N THR A 679 -34.10 -4.67 -13.15
CA THR A 679 -33.88 -4.32 -14.56
C THR A 679 -32.42 -4.59 -14.95
N PRO A 680 -32.11 -4.98 -16.21
CA PRO A 680 -30.76 -5.32 -16.63
C PRO A 680 -29.73 -4.25 -16.29
N LEU A 681 -28.57 -4.62 -15.76
CA LEU A 681 -27.52 -3.68 -15.33
C LEU A 681 -27.05 -2.78 -16.49
N GLU A 682 -27.10 -3.29 -17.71
CA GLU A 682 -26.67 -2.63 -18.94
C GLU A 682 -27.56 -1.44 -19.36
N THR A 683 -28.79 -1.35 -18.82
CA THR A 683 -29.77 -0.31 -19.15
C THR A 683 -29.74 0.87 -18.16
N MET A 684 -30.20 2.05 -18.58
CA MET A 684 -30.35 3.19 -17.65
C MET A 684 -31.59 3.07 -16.76
N GLY A 685 -31.42 3.33 -15.45
CA GLY A 685 -32.51 3.44 -14.49
C GLY A 685 -33.17 2.11 -14.08
N GLY A 686 -34.15 2.20 -13.18
CA GLY A 686 -34.71 1.03 -12.52
C GLY A 686 -33.79 0.44 -11.44
N MET A 687 -34.26 -0.65 -10.82
CA MET A 687 -33.59 -1.34 -9.73
C MET A 687 -32.53 -2.29 -10.28
N LYS A 688 -31.27 -2.10 -9.88
CA LYS A 688 -30.11 -2.80 -10.49
C LYS A 688 -29.61 -3.99 -9.69
N ALA A 689 -29.71 -3.92 -8.37
CA ALA A 689 -29.27 -5.01 -7.50
C ALA A 689 -30.15 -5.17 -6.26
N VAL A 690 -30.22 -6.40 -5.76
CA VAL A 690 -30.61 -6.67 -4.37
C VAL A 690 -29.38 -7.19 -3.62
N VAL A 691 -29.04 -6.54 -2.51
CA VAL A 691 -27.97 -6.95 -1.61
C VAL A 691 -28.59 -7.59 -0.38
N VAL A 692 -28.23 -8.85 -0.12
CA VAL A 692 -28.55 -9.57 1.11
C VAL A 692 -27.34 -9.53 2.03
N LYS A 693 -27.39 -8.68 3.05
CA LYS A 693 -26.35 -8.62 4.07
C LYS A 693 -26.32 -9.93 4.86
N HIS A 694 -25.19 -10.62 4.83
CA HIS A 694 -24.98 -11.81 5.64
C HIS A 694 -24.34 -11.45 7.00
N ASN A 695 -23.23 -10.69 6.99
CA ASN A 695 -22.57 -10.23 8.22
C ASN A 695 -21.95 -8.82 8.05
N ALA A 696 -20.93 -8.45 8.84
CA ALA A 696 -20.29 -7.14 8.78
C ALA A 696 -19.36 -6.93 7.57
N THR A 697 -18.79 -8.00 7.02
CA THR A 697 -17.81 -7.99 5.92
C THR A 697 -18.30 -8.72 4.67
N MET A 698 -19.37 -9.52 4.77
CA MET A 698 -19.88 -10.35 3.68
C MET A 698 -21.36 -10.11 3.33
N ALA A 699 -21.66 -10.10 2.03
CA ALA A 699 -23.01 -10.05 1.46
C ALA A 699 -23.16 -10.97 0.23
N LEU A 700 -24.40 -11.35 -0.08
CA LEU A 700 -24.82 -11.88 -1.37
C LEU A 700 -25.42 -10.74 -2.19
N VAL A 701 -25.16 -10.70 -3.49
CA VAL A 701 -25.75 -9.75 -4.43
C VAL A 701 -26.43 -10.50 -5.56
N ALA A 702 -27.59 -10.02 -5.97
CA ALA A 702 -28.32 -10.46 -7.16
C ALA A 702 -28.50 -9.28 -8.11
N GLU A 703 -28.04 -9.42 -9.36
CA GLU A 703 -28.21 -8.44 -10.45
C GLU A 703 -28.71 -9.14 -11.72
N VAL A 704 -29.25 -8.38 -12.68
CA VAL A 704 -29.63 -8.92 -13.99
C VAL A 704 -28.58 -8.54 -15.03
N ARG A 705 -28.13 -9.51 -15.84
CA ARG A 705 -27.23 -9.29 -16.98
C ARG A 705 -27.96 -9.59 -18.29
N SER A 706 -27.96 -8.63 -19.20
CA SER A 706 -28.46 -8.77 -20.58
C SER A 706 -27.32 -8.64 -21.61
N ARG A 707 -27.64 -8.90 -22.88
CA ARG A 707 -26.70 -8.78 -24.00
C ARG A 707 -26.72 -7.38 -24.60
N GLU A 708 -26.55 -6.36 -23.76
CA GLU A 708 -26.59 -4.94 -24.12
C GLU A 708 -25.35 -4.18 -23.60
N GLY A 709 -25.24 -2.87 -23.86
CA GLY A 709 -24.17 -2.03 -23.34
C GLY A 709 -22.76 -2.56 -23.65
N ASN A 710 -21.96 -2.78 -22.60
CA ASN A 710 -20.61 -3.37 -22.71
C ASN A 710 -20.61 -4.90 -22.85
N ASN A 711 -21.77 -5.54 -22.75
CA ASN A 711 -21.99 -6.99 -22.59
C ASN A 711 -22.58 -7.67 -23.85
N LEU A 712 -22.38 -7.07 -25.02
CA LEU A 712 -22.89 -7.56 -26.32
C LEU A 712 -22.44 -8.99 -26.68
N ASN A 713 -21.33 -9.46 -26.11
CA ASN A 713 -20.78 -10.79 -26.35
C ASN A 713 -21.14 -11.83 -25.27
N SER A 714 -21.97 -11.47 -24.27
CA SER A 714 -22.31 -12.35 -23.14
C SER A 714 -22.79 -13.72 -23.59
N CYS A 715 -22.24 -14.78 -22.97
CA CYS A 715 -22.58 -16.16 -23.31
C CYS A 715 -24.06 -16.46 -22.97
N THR A 716 -24.47 -16.10 -21.76
CA THR A 716 -25.84 -16.25 -21.23
C THR A 716 -26.38 -14.92 -20.69
N THR A 717 -27.64 -14.90 -20.28
CA THR A 717 -28.34 -13.73 -19.71
C THR A 717 -29.32 -14.19 -18.64
N GLY A 718 -29.57 -13.37 -17.62
CA GLY A 718 -30.48 -13.70 -16.52
C GLY A 718 -30.06 -13.06 -15.21
N VAL A 719 -30.50 -13.65 -14.10
CA VAL A 719 -30.14 -13.19 -12.74
C VAL A 719 -28.81 -13.79 -12.33
N LEU A 720 -27.75 -12.99 -12.36
CA LEU A 720 -26.42 -13.37 -11.88
C LEU A 720 -26.35 -13.19 -10.35
N LEU A 721 -25.78 -14.19 -9.66
CA LEU A 721 -25.58 -14.17 -8.22
C LEU A 721 -24.09 -14.19 -7.90
N TYR A 722 -23.66 -13.37 -6.94
CA TYR A 722 -22.29 -13.37 -6.45
C TYR A 722 -22.21 -12.99 -4.98
N THR A 723 -21.18 -13.47 -4.31
CA THR A 723 -20.81 -13.01 -2.97
C THR A 723 -19.79 -11.88 -3.07
N VAL A 724 -19.84 -10.99 -2.08
CA VAL A 724 -18.83 -9.94 -1.84
C VAL A 724 -18.29 -10.13 -0.43
N ALA A 725 -16.97 -10.11 -0.30
CA ALA A 725 -16.23 -10.15 0.96
C ALA A 725 -15.29 -8.94 1.02
N THR A 726 -15.50 -8.04 1.99
CA THR A 726 -14.69 -6.82 2.16
C THR A 726 -13.44 -7.06 3.01
N ASP A 727 -13.28 -8.26 3.57
CA ASP A 727 -12.16 -8.73 4.38
C ASP A 727 -11.15 -9.61 3.61
N LEU A 728 -11.35 -9.81 2.31
CA LEU A 728 -10.40 -10.45 1.39
C LEU A 728 -9.64 -9.40 0.58
N SER A 729 -8.33 -9.64 0.37
CA SER A 729 -7.46 -8.76 -0.41
C SER A 729 -7.75 -8.86 -1.91
N THR A 730 -7.30 -7.87 -2.69
CA THR A 730 -7.05 -8.07 -4.13
C THR A 730 -6.27 -9.36 -4.36
N GLY A 731 -6.65 -10.12 -5.40
CA GLY A 731 -6.07 -11.42 -5.69
C GLY A 731 -6.68 -12.60 -4.90
N GLU A 732 -7.47 -12.38 -3.84
CA GLU A 732 -8.04 -13.47 -3.03
C GLU A 732 -9.50 -13.81 -3.39
N GLY A 733 -10.02 -13.18 -4.45
CA GLY A 733 -11.42 -13.30 -4.87
C GLY A 733 -12.39 -12.64 -3.90
N PRO A 734 -12.31 -11.31 -3.68
CA PRO A 734 -13.24 -10.57 -2.83
C PRO A 734 -14.64 -10.43 -3.46
N ILE A 735 -14.80 -10.77 -4.74
CA ILE A 735 -16.08 -11.05 -5.39
C ILE A 735 -16.02 -12.46 -5.97
N ARG A 736 -17.05 -13.27 -5.74
CA ARG A 736 -17.15 -14.64 -6.28
C ARG A 736 -18.54 -14.93 -6.83
N VAL A 737 -18.63 -15.25 -8.12
CA VAL A 737 -19.88 -15.66 -8.79
C VAL A 737 -20.31 -17.03 -8.28
N LEU A 738 -21.62 -17.18 -8.08
CA LEU A 738 -22.24 -18.44 -7.68
C LEU A 738 -22.81 -19.12 -8.91
N ASP A 739 -22.28 -20.31 -9.23
CA ASP A 739 -22.75 -21.12 -10.34
C ASP A 739 -24.18 -21.62 -10.10
N GLY A 740 -25.14 -21.04 -10.82
CA GLY A 740 -26.54 -21.48 -10.83
C GLY A 740 -26.77 -22.79 -11.60
N ASN A 741 -25.83 -23.22 -12.44
CA ASN A 741 -25.99 -24.32 -13.41
C ASN A 741 -24.80 -25.31 -13.38
N PRO A 742 -24.41 -25.85 -12.20
CA PRO A 742 -23.20 -26.67 -12.05
C PRO A 742 -23.23 -27.94 -12.90
N GLY A 743 -22.17 -28.13 -13.68
CA GLY A 743 -22.01 -29.27 -14.59
C GLY A 743 -22.81 -29.17 -15.89
N TRP A 744 -23.44 -28.03 -16.20
CA TRP A 744 -24.20 -27.82 -17.43
C TRP A 744 -23.27 -27.58 -18.64
N GLY A 745 -22.72 -28.67 -19.18
CA GLY A 745 -21.77 -28.66 -20.30
C GLY A 745 -22.35 -28.95 -21.69
N THR A 746 -21.59 -28.57 -22.72
CA THR A 746 -21.79 -28.82 -24.18
C THR A 746 -22.76 -27.92 -24.97
N THR A 747 -23.00 -26.68 -24.55
CA THR A 747 -23.47 -25.60 -25.46
C THR A 747 -22.28 -24.84 -26.07
N SER A 748 -22.49 -24.15 -27.19
CA SER A 748 -21.45 -23.50 -28.00
C SER A 748 -20.80 -22.24 -27.39
N CYS A 749 -21.03 -21.97 -26.11
CA CYS A 749 -20.70 -20.71 -25.44
C CYS A 749 -20.02 -20.93 -24.06
N ILE A 750 -19.42 -22.09 -23.82
CA ILE A 750 -18.74 -22.42 -22.56
C ILE A 750 -17.25 -22.43 -22.82
N ASN A 751 -16.57 -21.31 -22.51
CA ASN A 751 -15.11 -21.24 -22.42
C ASN A 751 -14.66 -21.32 -20.96
N ASP A 752 -15.49 -20.83 -20.04
CA ASP A 752 -15.33 -20.92 -18.58
C ASP A 752 -16.57 -21.59 -17.95
N GLU A 753 -16.43 -22.24 -16.80
CA GLU A 753 -17.56 -22.91 -16.13
C GLU A 753 -18.63 -21.93 -15.64
N LEU A 754 -18.26 -20.70 -15.31
CA LEU A 754 -19.17 -19.67 -14.81
C LEU A 754 -19.89 -18.90 -15.93
N ASP A 755 -19.59 -19.14 -17.21
CA ASP A 755 -20.25 -18.51 -18.37
C ASP A 755 -21.79 -18.78 -18.42
N ASN A 756 -22.25 -19.78 -17.69
CA ASN A 756 -23.64 -20.18 -17.58
C ASN A 756 -24.30 -19.85 -16.22
N ALA A 757 -23.59 -19.19 -15.30
CA ALA A 757 -24.02 -19.00 -13.92
C ALA A 757 -25.42 -18.33 -13.71
N PRO A 758 -25.92 -17.42 -14.57
CA PRO A 758 -27.21 -16.78 -14.37
C PRO A 758 -28.42 -17.72 -14.27
N LEU A 759 -29.30 -17.44 -13.30
CA LEU A 759 -30.61 -18.07 -13.19
C LEU A 759 -31.57 -17.53 -14.25
N SER A 760 -32.43 -18.40 -14.78
CA SER A 760 -33.40 -18.04 -15.82
C SER A 760 -34.65 -18.92 -15.81
N LEU A 761 -35.74 -18.42 -16.40
CA LEU A 761 -36.98 -19.21 -16.60
C LEU A 761 -37.05 -19.87 -17.98
N ASN A 762 -36.41 -19.27 -18.98
CA ASN A 762 -36.64 -19.57 -20.40
C ASN A 762 -35.50 -20.34 -21.09
N SER A 763 -34.32 -20.45 -20.45
CA SER A 763 -33.09 -20.98 -21.08
C SER A 763 -32.82 -22.46 -20.80
N GLY A 764 -33.68 -23.13 -20.01
CA GLY A 764 -33.46 -24.51 -19.54
C GLY A 764 -32.44 -24.66 -18.40
N GLY A 765 -31.90 -23.54 -17.89
CA GLY A 765 -31.10 -23.50 -16.67
C GLY A 765 -31.97 -23.49 -15.40
N ALA A 766 -31.31 -23.38 -14.25
CA ALA A 766 -31.97 -23.30 -12.95
C ALA A 766 -32.75 -21.98 -12.80
N SER A 767 -33.93 -22.08 -12.22
CA SER A 767 -34.75 -20.93 -11.81
C SER A 767 -34.55 -20.53 -10.36
N ALA A 768 -33.76 -21.28 -9.58
CA ALA A 768 -33.47 -20.97 -8.18
C ALA A 768 -32.09 -21.48 -7.76
N TYR A 769 -31.45 -20.77 -6.83
CA TYR A 769 -30.20 -21.14 -6.17
C TYR A 769 -30.38 -21.08 -4.66
N THR A 770 -29.72 -21.97 -3.91
CA THR A 770 -29.71 -21.95 -2.44
C THR A 770 -28.27 -21.97 -1.94
N SER A 771 -27.84 -20.87 -1.32
CA SER A 771 -26.61 -20.84 -0.55
C SER A 771 -26.90 -21.35 0.87
N THR A 772 -26.45 -22.57 1.16
CA THR A 772 -26.61 -23.20 2.47
C THR A 772 -25.81 -22.48 3.55
N ASP A 773 -24.62 -21.98 3.20
CA ASP A 773 -23.72 -21.29 4.15
C ASP A 773 -24.25 -19.92 4.55
N LEU A 774 -24.93 -19.22 3.63
CA LEU A 774 -25.51 -17.90 3.89
C LEU A 774 -26.94 -17.97 4.46
N GLY A 775 -27.62 -19.12 4.38
CA GLY A 775 -29.03 -19.28 4.75
C GLY A 775 -29.99 -18.55 3.80
N VAL A 776 -29.66 -18.50 2.50
CA VAL A 776 -30.42 -17.72 1.50
C VAL A 776 -30.77 -18.55 0.27
N THR A 777 -32.06 -18.58 -0.08
CA THR A 777 -32.55 -19.07 -1.37
C THR A 777 -33.02 -17.90 -2.22
N VAL A 778 -32.50 -17.79 -3.46
CA VAL A 778 -32.97 -16.85 -4.46
C VAL A 778 -33.71 -17.62 -5.55
N THR A 779 -34.95 -17.23 -5.84
CA THR A 779 -35.81 -17.87 -6.87
C THR A 779 -36.27 -16.81 -7.86
N VAL A 780 -36.04 -17.02 -9.15
CA VAL A 780 -36.68 -16.26 -10.22
C VAL A 780 -38.15 -16.68 -10.30
N VAL A 781 -39.08 -15.73 -10.12
CA VAL A 781 -40.52 -16.00 -10.10
C VAL A 781 -41.25 -15.55 -11.37
N GLU A 782 -40.74 -14.54 -12.05
CA GLU A 782 -41.33 -13.96 -13.27
C GLU A 782 -40.23 -13.31 -14.12
N GLN A 783 -40.45 -13.25 -15.43
CA GLN A 783 -39.65 -12.49 -16.39
C GLN A 783 -40.61 -11.69 -17.29
N ASP A 784 -40.38 -10.38 -17.41
CA ASP A 784 -41.22 -9.42 -18.14
C ASP A 784 -40.32 -8.66 -19.13
N GLY A 785 -40.23 -9.16 -20.36
CA GLY A 785 -39.17 -8.75 -21.29
C GLY A 785 -37.80 -9.18 -20.76
N ASP A 786 -36.90 -8.20 -20.58
CA ASP A 786 -35.57 -8.40 -19.99
C ASP A 786 -35.53 -8.10 -18.48
N ASP A 787 -36.63 -7.60 -17.89
CA ASP A 787 -36.74 -7.45 -16.44
C ASP A 787 -37.05 -8.80 -15.76
N TYR A 788 -36.50 -9.01 -14.57
CA TYR A 788 -36.72 -10.22 -13.78
C TYR A 788 -37.29 -9.89 -12.41
N THR A 789 -38.32 -10.62 -11.98
CA THR A 789 -38.78 -10.60 -10.59
C THR A 789 -38.19 -11.80 -9.85
N ILE A 790 -37.50 -11.53 -8.74
CA ILE A 790 -36.92 -12.55 -7.86
C ILE A 790 -37.60 -12.54 -6.49
N ARG A 791 -37.70 -13.72 -5.87
CA ARG A 791 -38.02 -13.90 -4.46
C ARG A 791 -36.75 -14.31 -3.71
N ILE A 792 -36.49 -13.69 -2.57
CA ILE A 792 -35.40 -14.01 -1.68
C ILE A 792 -36.02 -14.53 -0.39
N ASP A 793 -35.68 -15.77 -0.03
CA ASP A 793 -36.09 -16.44 1.20
C ASP A 793 -34.85 -16.57 2.10
N VAL A 794 -34.89 -15.97 3.28
CA VAL A 794 -33.78 -15.95 4.27
C VAL A 794 -34.20 -16.75 5.51
N SER A 795 -33.40 -17.73 5.93
CA SER A 795 -33.70 -18.70 7.00
C SER A 795 -33.08 -18.39 8.35
#